data_AF-A0AAN6NT44-F1
#
_entry.id   AF-A0AAN6NT44-F1
#
_cell.length_a   1.000
_cell.length_b   1.000
_cell.length_c   1.000
_cell.angle_alpha   90.00
_cell.angle_beta   90.00
_cell.angle_gamma   90.00
#
_symmetry.space_group_name_H-M   'P 1'
#
loop_
_entity.id
_entity.type
_entity.pdbx_description
1 polymer ?
#
loop_
_entity_poly.entity_id
_entity_poly.type
_entity_poly.pdbx_seq_one_letter_code
_entity_poly.pdbx_strand_id
1 'polypeptide(L)'
;MASARPAARLARDVLLRLAPRRPAPQPQQTTTTVSSTIRIRSFHHRAFFSPAPPNHDGSSKHQREARAAPTSLAVGAGVAVLASYLYNRDRERDSKSKPKASRDHGERAKDPDKEPSPPPPPASSEASQQDTREPLSLPRFHLSDVRSDHSSTSSSPWVTYGDKVYDITTWVGAHPGGDVILRAAGGPIEPYWDIFAIHKSSPYVRDILEQYCIGYIHLHDLDPTTKKPKMEQIEDPFAKDPDRDARLITHTAKPRNAETPSDLVAGEFKTDEKVFYVRHHMWVPVVDDASEEKHVLSVELPDGKVRGYTLRELKERFQRHKVTATLQCSGNRRNDMTRHAGKTNGLQWGVGAISNAEWEGVLLRDVLKDAGLKVVDASTATAVVQSPSTTTSSPSANTSASDEDPLPSQKDLHVQFSALEAYGASIPLIKALDPTGDVLLAFGMNGSALPRDHGYPLRAIVPGHVAARSVKWLNKIVVSDEESPSQWQRRDYKSFGPNEGANPDWERARSIQEMPVTSAITGVWVGNDCLKNNKGKNKQTVDLAGVDGLKVGCSKTSPTTAAKADKIPITMQGYAYSGGGRAIARVDVSLDNGRTWDQAELIDDCSNPAAPCYGNKTWTWKRWKYSSHLPPSVLPSSSSSPATTATTSGEGSKGEDKEKNNCTTLIVKAVDEAYNTQPESHAGIYNVRGNLATAWHRVRICPECVACPDGGKGVKWVTGKAIGCGFEKEVEEARVKKQEAEGKKAE
;
A
#
# COMPACT_ATOMS: atom_id res chain seq x y z
N MET A 1 -3.95 1.34 -67.72
CA MET A 1 -5.15 1.04 -68.52
C MET A 1 -5.96 0.03 -67.70
N ALA A 2 -7.19 0.33 -67.29
CA ALA A 2 -8.45 0.23 -68.08
C ALA A 2 -8.74 -1.23 -68.51
N SER A 3 -9.94 -1.81 -68.31
CA SER A 3 -11.18 -1.31 -67.69
C SER A 3 -12.01 -2.45 -67.07
N ALA A 4 -12.82 -2.13 -66.05
CA ALA A 4 -13.78 -3.03 -65.41
C ALA A 4 -15.11 -3.21 -66.19
N ARG A 5 -16.02 -4.04 -65.63
CA ARG A 5 -17.48 -4.29 -65.89
C ARG A 5 -17.81 -5.71 -66.42
N PRO A 6 -19.08 -6.20 -66.36
CA PRO A 6 -20.30 -5.70 -65.67
C PRO A 6 -21.10 -6.77 -64.86
N ALA A 7 -22.18 -6.30 -64.18
CA ALA A 7 -23.51 -6.96 -64.07
C ALA A 7 -23.71 -8.29 -63.27
N ALA A 8 -24.91 -8.65 -62.76
CA ALA A 8 -26.11 -7.87 -62.38
C ALA A 8 -27.20 -8.77 -61.71
N ARG A 9 -28.09 -8.16 -60.88
CA ARG A 9 -29.51 -8.55 -60.60
C ARG A 9 -29.76 -9.89 -59.85
N LEU A 10 -30.85 -10.13 -59.11
CA LEU A 10 -31.98 -9.31 -58.59
C LEU A 10 -32.62 -10.04 -57.35
N ALA A 11 -33.37 -9.31 -56.49
CA ALA A 11 -34.48 -9.81 -55.64
C ALA A 11 -34.15 -10.82 -54.50
N ARG A 12 -34.89 -10.96 -53.38
CA ARG A 12 -35.96 -10.27 -52.57
C ARG A 12 -36.03 -11.10 -51.25
N ASP A 13 -36.59 -10.74 -50.08
CA ASP A 13 -37.17 -9.56 -49.40
C ASP A 13 -37.34 -9.93 -47.89
N VAL A 14 -37.70 -9.09 -46.90
CA VAL A 14 -37.43 -7.68 -46.52
C VAL A 14 -38.02 -7.49 -45.10
N LEU A 15 -37.25 -7.01 -44.09
CA LEU A 15 -37.83 -6.54 -42.81
C LEU A 15 -36.95 -5.52 -42.06
N LEU A 16 -37.46 -4.28 -41.97
CA LEU A 16 -37.43 -3.27 -40.89
C LEU A 16 -36.16 -3.15 -39.98
N ARG A 17 -35.42 -2.02 -39.99
CA ARG A 17 -35.68 -0.69 -39.33
C ARG A 17 -35.41 -0.69 -37.81
N LEU A 18 -34.95 0.37 -37.14
CA LEU A 18 -34.78 1.81 -37.50
C LEU A 18 -33.68 2.47 -36.61
N ALA A 19 -33.26 3.71 -36.95
CA ALA A 19 -32.43 4.57 -36.10
C ALA A 19 -32.98 6.01 -36.07
N PRO A 20 -32.91 6.76 -34.94
CA PRO A 20 -33.51 8.09 -34.81
C PRO A 20 -32.61 9.24 -35.29
N ARG A 21 -33.25 10.35 -35.72
CA ARG A 21 -32.60 11.63 -36.08
C ARG A 21 -32.98 12.75 -35.10
N ARG A 22 -32.16 13.80 -35.01
CA ARG A 22 -32.47 15.05 -34.27
C ARG A 22 -33.63 15.83 -34.93
N PRO A 23 -34.49 16.52 -34.14
CA PRO A 23 -35.43 17.54 -34.60
C PRO A 23 -35.00 18.99 -34.25
N ALA A 24 -35.57 19.96 -34.96
CA ALA A 24 -35.56 21.41 -34.68
C ALA A 24 -36.78 22.06 -35.41
N PRO A 25 -37.20 23.32 -35.16
CA PRO A 25 -38.42 23.56 -34.36
C PRO A 25 -39.50 24.43 -35.04
N GLN A 26 -40.74 24.42 -34.51
CA GLN A 26 -41.80 25.48 -34.55
C GLN A 26 -43.19 24.88 -34.16
N PRO A 27 -44.26 25.67 -33.90
CA PRO A 27 -44.36 27.09 -33.51
C PRO A 27 -45.13 27.29 -32.18
N GLN A 28 -45.52 28.53 -31.86
CA GLN A 28 -46.22 28.94 -30.61
C GLN A 28 -47.75 28.94 -30.73
N GLN A 29 -48.47 28.94 -29.59
CA GLN A 29 -49.37 30.05 -29.24
C GLN A 29 -49.84 30.06 -27.76
N THR A 30 -49.90 31.28 -27.17
CA THR A 30 -50.81 31.80 -26.11
C THR A 30 -51.23 30.93 -24.92
N THR A 31 -51.19 31.37 -23.65
CA THR A 31 -50.75 32.62 -22.98
C THR A 31 -50.25 32.22 -21.55
N THR A 32 -50.07 33.01 -20.47
CA THR A 32 -50.45 34.39 -20.07
C THR A 32 -49.46 34.93 -19.04
N THR A 33 -49.32 36.26 -18.94
CA THR A 33 -48.31 36.91 -18.06
C THR A 33 -48.96 37.83 -17.03
N VAL A 34 -48.52 37.75 -15.77
CA VAL A 34 -48.65 38.82 -14.77
C VAL A 34 -47.31 38.92 -14.03
N SER A 35 -46.87 40.14 -13.71
CA SER A 35 -45.58 40.42 -13.06
C SER A 35 -45.78 41.05 -11.68
N SER A 36 -44.96 40.68 -10.69
CA SER A 36 -44.82 41.45 -9.45
C SER A 36 -43.46 41.22 -8.78
N THR A 37 -42.64 42.27 -8.71
CA THR A 37 -41.36 42.32 -8.00
C THR A 37 -41.56 42.17 -6.48
N ILE A 38 -40.73 41.36 -5.81
CA ILE A 38 -40.56 41.40 -4.34
C ILE A 38 -39.11 41.75 -4.00
N ARG A 39 -38.94 42.54 -2.93
CA ARG A 39 -37.73 43.28 -2.60
C ARG A 39 -36.76 42.47 -1.73
N ILE A 40 -35.47 42.51 -2.07
CA ILE A 40 -34.40 42.24 -1.09
C ILE A 40 -34.43 43.40 -0.07
N ARG A 41 -34.57 43.08 1.22
CA ARG A 41 -34.39 44.04 2.31
C ARG A 41 -33.00 43.90 2.90
N SER A 42 -32.16 44.91 2.71
CA SER A 42 -30.97 45.13 3.51
C SER A 42 -31.35 45.58 4.91
N PHE A 43 -30.69 45.02 5.92
CA PHE A 43 -30.63 45.58 7.26
C PHE A 43 -29.18 45.50 7.77
N HIS A 44 -28.52 46.64 7.86
CA HIS A 44 -27.44 46.85 8.82
C HIS A 44 -28.05 47.55 10.03
N HIS A 45 -27.70 47.12 11.24
CA HIS A 45 -27.15 48.04 12.23
C HIS A 45 -26.36 47.29 13.31
N ARG A 46 -25.48 48.01 14.00
CA ARG A 46 -24.48 47.47 14.92
C ARG A 46 -25.05 47.15 16.30
N ALA A 47 -24.47 46.15 16.96
CA ALA A 47 -24.20 46.20 18.39
C ALA A 47 -22.77 45.70 18.65
N PHE A 48 -21.93 46.50 19.32
CA PHE A 48 -20.65 46.04 19.87
C PHE A 48 -20.92 45.44 21.25
N PHE A 49 -20.23 44.35 21.60
CA PHE A 49 -19.63 44.18 22.93
C PHE A 49 -18.51 43.14 22.86
N SER A 50 -17.43 43.38 23.59
CA SER A 50 -16.31 42.44 23.78
C SER A 50 -16.24 42.05 25.25
N PRO A 51 -15.86 40.81 25.57
CA PRO A 51 -15.25 40.48 26.86
C PRO A 51 -13.76 40.13 26.70
N ALA A 52 -12.96 40.50 27.70
CA ALA A 52 -11.59 40.04 27.90
C ALA A 52 -11.59 38.77 28.80
N PRO A 53 -10.48 38.01 28.92
CA PRO A 53 -10.49 36.71 29.59
C PRO A 53 -10.41 36.82 31.13
N PRO A 54 -10.95 35.84 31.88
CA PRO A 54 -10.67 35.65 33.30
C PRO A 54 -9.42 34.78 33.53
N ASN A 55 -8.78 34.99 34.69
CA ASN A 55 -7.61 34.21 35.15
C ASN A 55 -8.02 32.94 35.93
N HIS A 56 -7.02 32.13 36.30
CA HIS A 56 -7.12 31.18 37.41
C HIS A 56 -7.74 31.81 38.67
N ASP A 57 -8.63 31.09 39.35
CA ASP A 57 -8.30 30.28 40.55
C ASP A 57 -9.51 29.40 40.95
N GLY A 58 -9.37 28.58 42.00
CA GLY A 58 -10.49 28.00 42.75
C GLY A 58 -10.69 26.49 42.60
N SER A 59 -11.05 25.84 43.70
CA SER A 59 -11.28 24.38 43.78
C SER A 59 -12.64 24.03 44.37
N SER A 60 -13.20 22.89 43.98
CA SER A 60 -14.28 22.23 44.71
C SER A 60 -14.29 20.72 44.45
N LYS A 61 -14.72 19.93 45.46
CA LYS A 61 -14.89 18.48 45.38
C LYS A 61 -16.38 18.11 45.28
N HIS A 62 -16.64 16.82 45.05
CA HIS A 62 -17.89 16.09 45.34
C HIS A 62 -19.09 16.35 44.40
N GLN A 63 -20.01 15.41 44.15
CA GLN A 63 -20.03 13.92 44.24
C GLN A 63 -21.35 13.43 43.60
N ARG A 64 -21.55 12.10 43.48
CA ARG A 64 -22.82 11.41 43.15
C ARG A 64 -23.24 11.52 41.66
N GLU A 65 -24.00 10.59 41.08
CA GLU A 65 -24.52 9.30 41.58
C GLU A 65 -24.61 8.27 40.45
N ALA A 66 -24.54 6.97 40.78
CA ALA A 66 -24.75 5.88 39.83
C ALA A 66 -25.94 5.02 40.25
N ARG A 67 -26.79 4.63 39.28
CA ARG A 67 -27.82 3.58 39.46
C ARG A 67 -27.29 2.25 38.92
N ALA A 68 -27.66 1.16 39.58
CA ALA A 68 -27.15 -0.18 39.29
C ALA A 68 -28.28 -1.21 39.16
N ALA A 69 -28.09 -2.17 38.24
CA ALA A 69 -28.75 -3.47 38.16
C ALA A 69 -27.97 -4.35 37.15
N PRO A 70 -28.05 -5.70 37.23
CA PRO A 70 -27.74 -6.51 38.40
C PRO A 70 -26.57 -7.48 38.14
N THR A 71 -26.05 -8.14 39.18
CA THR A 71 -24.90 -9.06 39.11
C THR A 71 -25.28 -10.54 38.96
N SER A 72 -24.46 -11.31 38.25
CA SER A 72 -24.37 -12.77 38.45
C SER A 72 -22.91 -13.29 38.33
N LEU A 73 -22.28 -13.47 39.50
CA LEU A 73 -21.03 -14.20 39.80
C LEU A 73 -19.75 -13.86 38.99
N ALA A 74 -18.59 -14.06 39.63
CA ALA A 74 -17.29 -13.67 39.10
C ALA A 74 -16.21 -14.73 39.34
N VAL A 75 -15.31 -14.86 38.37
CA VAL A 75 -13.93 -15.36 38.55
C VAL A 75 -13.05 -14.41 37.73
N GLY A 76 -12.02 -13.79 38.33
CA GLY A 76 -11.10 -12.91 37.58
C GLY A 76 -10.57 -11.64 38.28
N ALA A 77 -10.94 -11.36 39.53
CA ALA A 77 -10.60 -10.08 40.20
C ALA A 77 -9.11 -9.87 40.57
N GLY A 78 -8.21 -10.81 40.25
CA GLY A 78 -6.81 -10.79 40.72
C GLY A 78 -5.85 -9.90 39.91
N VAL A 79 -6.06 -9.75 38.59
CA VAL A 79 -5.03 -9.19 37.69
C VAL A 79 -5.05 -7.65 37.64
N ALA A 80 -6.23 -7.03 37.72
CA ALA A 80 -6.40 -5.59 37.48
C ALA A 80 -5.68 -4.68 38.51
N VAL A 81 -5.51 -5.13 39.75
CA VAL A 81 -4.97 -4.30 40.85
C VAL A 81 -3.46 -4.08 40.71
N LEU A 82 -2.72 -5.04 40.17
CA LEU A 82 -1.26 -4.98 40.11
C LEU A 82 -0.76 -3.93 39.10
N ALA A 83 -1.48 -3.75 37.99
CA ALA A 83 -1.12 -2.81 36.93
C ALA A 83 -1.13 -1.34 37.41
N SER A 84 -2.14 -0.92 38.18
CA SER A 84 -2.19 0.44 38.74
C SER A 84 -1.20 0.67 39.89
N TYR A 85 -0.76 -0.38 40.57
CA TYR A 85 0.21 -0.27 41.66
C TYR A 85 1.64 -0.03 41.13
N LEU A 86 2.03 -0.73 40.07
CA LEU A 86 3.36 -0.55 39.44
C LEU A 86 3.51 0.83 38.77
N TYR A 87 2.44 1.37 38.17
CA TYR A 87 2.46 2.67 37.48
C TYR A 87 2.85 3.86 38.39
N ASN A 88 2.72 3.74 39.71
CA ASN A 88 2.94 4.85 40.65
C ASN A 88 4.30 4.80 41.38
N ARG A 89 5.21 3.87 41.05
CA ARG A 89 6.46 3.67 41.83
C ARG A 89 7.72 4.36 41.27
N ASP A 90 7.67 4.90 40.06
CA ASP A 90 8.82 5.53 39.39
C ASP A 90 8.95 7.05 39.67
N ARG A 91 8.89 7.44 40.96
CA ARG A 91 9.13 8.85 41.36
C ARG A 91 10.19 9.09 42.44
N GLU A 92 10.82 8.04 42.97
CA GLU A 92 11.98 8.17 43.86
C GLU A 92 13.00 7.03 43.66
N ARG A 93 14.11 7.34 42.97
CA ARG A 93 15.50 7.11 43.44
C ARG A 93 16.51 7.35 42.32
N ASP A 94 17.03 8.57 42.28
CA ASP A 94 18.29 8.85 41.63
C ASP A 94 19.43 8.84 42.66
N SER A 95 20.66 8.57 42.18
CA SER A 95 21.99 8.78 42.81
C SER A 95 22.84 7.58 43.31
N LYS A 96 24.17 7.78 43.14
CA LYS A 96 25.35 7.14 43.81
C LYS A 96 26.05 5.90 43.18
N SER A 97 26.89 6.20 42.17
CA SER A 97 28.37 5.99 42.12
C SER A 97 29.08 4.62 42.38
N LYS A 98 30.11 4.35 41.57
CA LYS A 98 31.06 3.18 41.57
C LYS A 98 32.19 3.27 42.64
N PRO A 99 32.87 2.15 42.97
CA PRO A 99 34.26 1.85 42.51
C PRO A 99 34.39 0.43 41.86
N LYS A 100 35.40 -0.03 41.08
CA LYS A 100 36.89 -0.10 41.15
C LYS A 100 37.46 -1.06 42.23
N ALA A 101 38.52 -1.89 42.04
CA ALA A 101 39.25 -2.42 40.86
C ALA A 101 40.33 -3.48 41.25
N SER A 102 40.86 -4.30 40.31
CA SER A 102 42.13 -5.11 40.37
C SER A 102 42.18 -6.29 41.39
N ARG A 103 43.13 -7.26 41.50
CA ARG A 103 44.37 -7.77 40.79
C ARG A 103 44.71 -9.20 41.37
N ASP A 104 45.67 -10.08 40.97
CA ASP A 104 46.75 -10.16 39.96
C ASP A 104 47.24 -11.62 39.60
N HIS A 105 48.24 -11.72 38.70
CA HIS A 105 49.20 -12.78 38.25
C HIS A 105 49.60 -14.08 39.04
N GLY A 106 50.17 -15.05 38.26
CA GLY A 106 51.14 -16.12 38.65
C GLY A 106 50.93 -17.47 37.89
N GLU A 107 51.61 -17.85 36.78
CA GLU A 107 52.99 -18.41 36.59
C GLU A 107 53.32 -19.75 37.32
N ARG A 108 54.11 -20.77 36.87
CA ARG A 108 54.81 -21.20 35.61
C ARG A 108 55.75 -22.42 35.96
N ALA A 109 56.17 -23.42 35.15
CA ALA A 109 55.95 -23.90 33.77
C ALA A 109 55.36 -25.36 33.75
N LYS A 110 55.81 -26.46 33.10
CA LYS A 110 56.99 -26.97 32.31
C LYS A 110 56.47 -27.97 31.23
N ASP A 111 57.13 -28.51 30.18
CA ASP A 111 58.53 -28.79 29.72
C ASP A 111 59.20 -30.13 30.20
N PRO A 112 59.73 -31.04 29.32
CA PRO A 112 59.65 -31.16 27.84
C PRO A 112 59.35 -32.58 27.23
N ASP A 113 59.13 -32.61 25.91
CA ASP A 113 59.22 -33.69 24.89
C ASP A 113 59.30 -35.20 25.23
N LYS A 114 58.32 -35.98 24.72
CA LYS A 114 58.58 -37.22 23.94
C LYS A 114 57.34 -37.76 23.18
N GLU A 115 57.46 -37.93 21.87
CA GLU A 115 56.61 -38.83 21.06
C GLU A 115 57.28 -40.22 20.95
N PRO A 116 56.50 -41.33 20.82
CA PRO A 116 56.07 -41.78 19.50
C PRO A 116 54.63 -42.32 19.41
N SER A 117 54.22 -42.66 18.18
CA SER A 117 52.84 -42.86 17.70
C SER A 117 52.28 -44.32 17.89
N PRO A 118 51.08 -44.73 17.41
CA PRO A 118 50.01 -45.14 18.34
C PRO A 118 49.37 -46.53 18.09
N PRO A 119 48.56 -47.04 19.06
CA PRO A 119 47.56 -48.09 18.86
C PRO A 119 46.12 -47.49 18.73
N PRO A 120 45.06 -48.28 18.48
CA PRO A 120 43.97 -47.92 17.56
C PRO A 120 42.96 -46.90 18.13
N PRO A 121 42.15 -46.26 17.27
CA PRO A 121 41.09 -45.38 17.73
C PRO A 121 40.11 -46.15 18.64
N PRO A 122 39.81 -45.66 19.86
CA PRO A 122 38.67 -46.16 20.60
C PRO A 122 37.40 -45.86 19.81
N ALA A 123 36.39 -46.73 19.93
CA ALA A 123 35.07 -46.45 19.38
C ALA A 123 34.59 -45.09 19.87
N SER A 124 34.04 -44.27 18.98
CA SER A 124 33.56 -42.94 19.32
C SER A 124 32.37 -43.05 20.27
N SER A 125 32.65 -42.98 21.58
CA SER A 125 31.64 -42.58 22.54
C SER A 125 31.18 -41.19 22.13
N GLU A 126 29.92 -41.07 21.70
CA GLU A 126 29.24 -39.79 21.71
C GLU A 126 29.30 -39.30 23.15
N ALA A 127 30.16 -38.30 23.40
CA ALA A 127 30.25 -37.67 24.71
C ALA A 127 28.89 -37.03 24.97
N SER A 128 28.08 -37.69 25.80
CA SER A 128 26.70 -37.29 26.06
C SER A 128 26.71 -35.87 26.59
N GLN A 129 26.29 -34.92 25.73
CA GLN A 129 26.27 -33.52 26.11
C GLN A 129 25.23 -33.40 27.21
N GLN A 130 25.69 -33.27 28.46
CA GLN A 130 24.83 -33.06 29.61
C GLN A 130 24.57 -31.57 29.76
N ASP A 131 23.29 -31.21 29.71
CA ASP A 131 22.84 -29.84 29.90
C ASP A 131 22.83 -29.47 31.39
N THR A 132 23.82 -28.70 31.82
CA THR A 132 24.05 -28.34 33.23
C THR A 132 23.30 -27.08 33.68
N ARG A 133 22.31 -26.61 32.91
CA ARG A 133 21.59 -25.36 33.19
C ARG A 133 20.50 -25.54 34.25
N GLU A 134 20.49 -24.65 35.23
CA GLU A 134 19.48 -24.52 36.28
C GLU A 134 18.30 -23.63 35.83
N PRO A 135 17.06 -23.91 36.26
CA PRO A 135 16.66 -25.04 37.10
C PRO A 135 16.57 -26.35 36.30
N LEU A 136 17.07 -27.44 36.89
CA LEU A 136 17.05 -28.78 36.28
C LEU A 136 15.64 -29.39 36.11
N SER A 137 14.59 -28.66 36.50
CA SER A 137 13.19 -29.12 36.56
C SER A 137 12.40 -28.97 35.26
N LEU A 138 12.89 -28.22 34.27
CA LEU A 138 12.17 -28.01 33.02
C LEU A 138 12.46 -29.12 31.99
N PRO A 139 11.44 -29.68 31.31
CA PRO A 139 11.60 -30.73 30.30
C PRO A 139 12.39 -30.25 29.06
N ARG A 140 12.84 -31.23 28.27
CA ARG A 140 13.51 -31.02 26.97
C ARG A 140 12.70 -31.69 25.86
N PHE A 141 12.49 -30.97 24.76
CA PHE A 141 11.67 -31.40 23.63
C PHE A 141 12.48 -31.40 22.33
N HIS A 142 12.23 -32.37 21.45
CA HIS A 142 12.82 -32.36 20.11
C HIS A 142 12.05 -31.45 19.14
N LEU A 143 12.76 -30.90 18.14
CA LEU A 143 12.17 -30.04 17.09
C LEU A 143 11.40 -30.82 16.01
N SER A 144 11.39 -32.15 16.09
CA SER A 144 10.41 -33.01 15.44
C SER A 144 9.05 -32.91 16.15
N ASP A 145 9.04 -33.09 17.46
CA ASP A 145 7.83 -33.35 18.25
C ASP A 145 7.00 -32.08 18.40
N VAL A 146 7.67 -30.94 18.66
CA VAL A 146 7.06 -29.61 18.62
C VAL A 146 6.39 -29.35 17.26
N ARG A 147 7.00 -29.83 16.17
CA ARG A 147 6.52 -29.59 14.79
C ARG A 147 5.36 -30.49 14.37
N SER A 148 5.35 -31.76 14.78
CA SER A 148 4.27 -32.69 14.47
C SER A 148 3.04 -32.42 15.34
N ASP A 149 3.24 -32.31 16.66
CA ASP A 149 2.16 -32.45 17.64
C ASP A 149 1.59 -31.09 18.08
N HIS A 150 2.40 -30.04 17.98
CA HIS A 150 2.11 -28.69 18.47
C HIS A 150 2.09 -27.61 17.35
N SER A 151 1.76 -28.05 16.13
CA SER A 151 1.65 -27.21 14.93
C SER A 151 0.45 -26.24 14.93
N SER A 152 0.35 -25.40 13.90
CA SER A 152 -0.73 -24.42 13.70
C SER A 152 -2.18 -24.95 13.71
N THR A 153 -2.37 -26.27 13.58
CA THR A 153 -3.69 -26.95 13.64
C THR A 153 -3.88 -27.77 14.92
N SER A 154 -2.92 -27.76 15.85
CA SER A 154 -3.04 -28.43 17.14
C SER A 154 -3.96 -27.65 18.08
N SER A 155 -4.63 -28.36 19.00
CA SER A 155 -5.33 -27.73 20.14
C SER A 155 -4.38 -27.21 21.22
N SER A 156 -3.09 -27.52 21.12
CA SER A 156 -2.03 -26.96 21.98
C SER A 156 -0.85 -26.47 21.11
N PRO A 157 -0.99 -25.31 20.44
CA PRO A 157 0.07 -24.76 19.59
C PRO A 157 1.27 -24.28 20.42
N TRP A 158 2.47 -24.78 20.12
CA TRP A 158 3.72 -24.39 20.77
C TRP A 158 4.65 -23.70 19.78
N VAL A 159 5.53 -22.85 20.28
CA VAL A 159 6.57 -22.17 19.49
C VAL A 159 7.93 -22.29 20.15
N THR A 160 8.99 -22.03 19.41
CA THR A 160 10.34 -21.90 19.97
C THR A 160 10.90 -20.49 19.81
N TYR A 161 11.82 -20.12 20.71
CA TYR A 161 12.63 -18.92 20.60
C TYR A 161 13.97 -19.18 21.28
N GLY A 162 15.08 -18.92 20.58
CA GLY A 162 16.41 -19.32 21.04
C GLY A 162 16.45 -20.82 21.32
N ASP A 163 16.85 -21.18 22.53
CA ASP A 163 16.97 -22.55 23.04
C ASP A 163 15.73 -23.06 23.80
N LYS A 164 14.63 -22.31 23.80
CA LYS A 164 13.43 -22.54 24.63
C LYS A 164 12.18 -22.89 23.82
N VAL A 165 11.25 -23.56 24.47
CA VAL A 165 9.94 -24.00 23.96
C VAL A 165 8.83 -23.38 24.82
N TYR A 166 7.77 -22.91 24.17
CA TYR A 166 6.72 -22.09 24.78
C TYR A 166 5.32 -22.58 24.36
N ASP A 167 4.43 -22.81 25.33
CA ASP A 167 3.02 -23.11 25.07
C ASP A 167 2.22 -21.81 24.95
N ILE A 168 1.87 -21.42 23.72
CA ILE A 168 1.13 -20.18 23.45
C ILE A 168 -0.39 -20.37 23.43
N THR A 169 -0.92 -21.55 23.75
CA THR A 169 -2.35 -21.91 23.60
C THR A 169 -3.28 -20.87 24.23
N THR A 170 -2.97 -20.43 25.45
CA THR A 170 -3.78 -19.43 26.17
C THR A 170 -3.46 -17.98 25.78
N TRP A 171 -2.38 -17.74 25.04
CA TRP A 171 -2.00 -16.42 24.53
C TRP A 171 -2.61 -16.09 23.16
N VAL A 172 -2.95 -17.08 22.32
CA VAL A 172 -3.42 -16.87 20.94
C VAL A 172 -4.55 -15.83 20.86
N GLY A 173 -5.60 -15.98 21.68
CA GLY A 173 -6.75 -15.07 21.69
C GLY A 173 -6.47 -13.67 22.27
N ALA A 174 -5.35 -13.48 22.98
CA ALA A 174 -4.92 -12.19 23.52
C ALA A 174 -3.82 -11.52 22.66
N HIS A 175 -3.25 -12.24 21.70
CA HIS A 175 -2.18 -11.74 20.84
C HIS A 175 -2.67 -10.57 19.96
N PRO A 176 -1.98 -9.40 19.93
CA PRO A 176 -2.42 -8.23 19.17
C PRO A 176 -2.49 -8.38 17.64
N GLY A 177 -1.91 -9.44 17.07
CA GLY A 177 -2.06 -9.82 15.66
C GLY A 177 -3.10 -10.90 15.40
N GLY A 178 -3.79 -11.40 16.44
CA GLY A 178 -4.66 -12.57 16.40
C GLY A 178 -3.94 -13.84 15.94
N ASP A 179 -4.69 -14.72 15.28
CA ASP A 179 -4.30 -16.03 14.73
C ASP A 179 -3.05 -16.01 13.81
N VAL A 180 -2.58 -14.83 13.40
CA VAL A 180 -1.29 -14.66 12.72
C VAL A 180 -0.13 -15.29 13.53
N ILE A 181 -0.22 -15.36 14.85
CA ILE A 181 0.77 -16.05 15.70
C ILE A 181 0.82 -17.56 15.46
N LEU A 182 -0.31 -18.20 15.13
CA LEU A 182 -0.37 -19.65 14.88
C LEU A 182 0.51 -20.07 13.70
N ARG A 183 0.90 -19.14 12.83
CA ARG A 183 1.82 -19.42 11.72
C ARG A 183 3.22 -19.82 12.17
N ALA A 184 3.65 -19.37 13.35
CA ALA A 184 4.90 -19.83 13.96
C ALA A 184 4.76 -21.13 14.76
N ALA A 185 3.54 -21.63 14.99
CA ALA A 185 3.32 -22.82 15.80
C ALA A 185 3.87 -24.08 15.12
N GLY A 186 4.63 -24.86 15.88
CA GLY A 186 5.48 -25.95 15.40
C GLY A 186 6.91 -25.54 15.02
N GLY A 187 7.33 -24.30 15.29
CA GLY A 187 8.65 -23.81 14.90
C GLY A 187 9.11 -22.51 15.60
N PRO A 188 10.23 -21.93 15.14
CA PRO A 188 10.82 -20.74 15.74
C PRO A 188 10.08 -19.45 15.34
N ILE A 189 9.95 -18.52 16.29
CA ILE A 189 9.30 -17.23 16.06
C ILE A 189 10.23 -16.18 15.45
N GLU A 190 11.55 -16.37 15.47
CA GLU A 190 12.53 -15.40 14.98
C GLU A 190 12.29 -14.91 13.54
N PRO A 191 12.01 -15.78 12.55
CA PRO A 191 11.70 -15.33 11.18
C PRO A 191 10.45 -14.44 11.13
N TYR A 192 9.48 -14.66 12.02
CA TYR A 192 8.29 -13.82 12.15
C TYR A 192 8.61 -12.48 12.83
N TRP A 193 9.55 -12.45 13.77
CA TRP A 193 10.01 -11.21 14.42
C TRP A 193 10.87 -10.36 13.49
N ASP A 194 11.51 -10.95 12.48
CA ASP A 194 12.18 -10.23 11.39
C ASP A 194 11.16 -9.48 10.51
N ILE A 195 10.04 -10.12 10.17
CA ILE A 195 8.92 -9.52 9.42
C ILE A 195 8.21 -8.45 10.27
N PHE A 196 7.87 -8.80 11.51
CA PHE A 196 7.08 -7.98 12.43
C PHE A 196 7.99 -7.41 13.54
N ALA A 197 8.88 -6.50 13.15
CA ALA A 197 9.89 -5.89 14.02
C ALA A 197 9.37 -5.18 15.29
N ILE A 198 8.05 -5.00 15.44
CA ILE A 198 7.42 -4.54 16.69
C ILE A 198 7.74 -5.47 17.87
N HIS A 199 7.82 -6.78 17.63
CA HIS A 199 8.19 -7.78 18.65
C HIS A 199 9.64 -7.62 19.14
N LYS A 200 10.53 -7.09 18.30
CA LYS A 200 11.91 -6.72 18.66
C LYS A 200 12.02 -5.35 19.35
N SER A 201 11.04 -4.48 19.12
CA SER A 201 11.10 -3.06 19.50
C SER A 201 10.42 -2.76 20.85
N SER A 202 9.50 -3.62 21.29
CA SER A 202 8.82 -3.51 22.57
C SER A 202 9.51 -4.39 23.62
N PRO A 203 9.97 -3.83 24.77
CA PRO A 203 10.68 -4.62 25.78
C PRO A 203 9.80 -5.74 26.36
N TYR A 204 8.53 -5.41 26.62
CA TYR A 204 7.56 -6.30 27.27
C TYR A 204 7.21 -7.57 26.49
N VAL A 205 7.52 -7.65 25.20
CA VAL A 205 7.18 -8.84 24.39
C VAL A 205 8.01 -10.05 24.82
N ARG A 206 9.22 -9.84 25.38
CA ARG A 206 9.99 -10.91 26.01
C ARG A 206 9.45 -11.30 27.38
N ASP A 207 9.08 -10.32 28.20
CA ASP A 207 8.49 -10.53 29.52
C ASP A 207 7.15 -11.28 29.43
N ILE A 208 6.37 -11.05 28.38
CA ILE A 208 5.14 -11.80 28.05
C ILE A 208 5.50 -13.21 27.59
N LEU A 209 6.39 -13.37 26.61
CA LEU A 209 6.76 -14.69 26.06
C LEU A 209 7.31 -15.63 27.15
N GLU A 210 8.15 -15.14 28.06
CA GLU A 210 8.76 -15.95 29.11
C GLU A 210 7.75 -16.54 30.11
N GLN A 211 6.56 -15.93 30.27
CA GLN A 211 5.47 -16.50 31.09
C GLN A 211 4.86 -17.78 30.51
N TYR A 212 5.11 -18.05 29.22
CA TYR A 212 4.64 -19.23 28.49
C TYR A 212 5.74 -20.30 28.32
N CYS A 213 6.91 -20.11 28.94
CA CYS A 213 8.06 -21.01 28.84
C CYS A 213 7.74 -22.35 29.53
N ILE A 214 7.73 -23.44 28.76
CA ILE A 214 7.48 -24.80 29.26
C ILE A 214 8.73 -25.66 29.32
N GLY A 215 9.81 -25.27 28.63
CA GLY A 215 11.09 -25.96 28.72
C GLY A 215 12.09 -25.59 27.64
N TYR A 216 13.04 -26.50 27.40
CA TYR A 216 14.18 -26.28 26.52
C TYR A 216 14.12 -27.18 25.28
N ILE A 217 14.81 -26.77 24.23
CA ILE A 217 15.07 -27.61 23.05
C ILE A 217 16.11 -28.67 23.44
N HIS A 218 15.91 -29.90 23.00
CA HIS A 218 16.83 -31.00 23.27
C HIS A 218 18.19 -30.74 22.59
N LEU A 219 19.30 -31.02 23.30
CA LEU A 219 20.65 -30.65 22.85
C LEU A 219 21.05 -31.24 21.49
N HIS A 220 20.44 -32.35 21.07
CA HIS A 220 20.68 -32.92 19.74
C HIS A 220 20.22 -31.99 18.60
N ASP A 221 19.20 -31.14 18.83
CA ASP A 221 18.62 -30.23 17.83
C ASP A 221 19.22 -28.81 17.90
N LEU A 222 20.11 -28.56 18.87
CA LEU A 222 20.88 -27.34 18.95
C LEU A 222 22.24 -27.48 18.24
N ASP A 223 22.68 -26.40 17.60
CA ASP A 223 24.05 -26.26 17.12
C ASP A 223 25.02 -26.21 18.33
N PRO A 224 26.11 -27.02 18.36
CA PRO A 224 26.99 -27.12 19.52
C PRO A 224 27.64 -25.81 19.96
N THR A 225 27.87 -24.86 19.03
CA THR A 225 28.66 -23.64 19.24
C THR A 225 27.78 -22.45 19.60
N THR A 226 26.69 -22.23 18.87
CA THR A 226 25.78 -21.09 19.04
C THR A 226 24.65 -21.36 20.03
N LYS A 227 24.40 -22.63 20.37
CA LYS A 227 23.28 -23.10 21.22
C LYS A 227 21.89 -22.64 20.72
N LYS A 228 21.77 -22.43 19.41
CA LYS A 228 20.51 -22.15 18.69
C LYS A 228 20.03 -23.39 17.94
N PRO A 229 18.77 -23.47 17.50
CA PRO A 229 18.29 -24.52 16.61
C PRO A 229 19.21 -24.65 15.40
N LYS A 230 19.53 -25.90 15.00
CA LYS A 230 20.30 -26.16 13.78
C LYS A 230 19.59 -25.54 12.58
N MET A 231 20.30 -24.77 11.77
CA MET A 231 19.71 -23.99 10.67
C MET A 231 19.02 -24.89 9.64
N GLU A 232 19.51 -26.11 9.46
CA GLU A 232 18.99 -27.15 8.57
C GLU A 232 17.63 -27.70 9.04
N GLN A 233 17.30 -27.53 10.33
CA GLN A 233 16.01 -27.91 10.90
C GLN A 233 14.97 -26.76 10.83
N ILE A 234 15.38 -25.52 10.53
CA ILE A 234 14.49 -24.37 10.37
C ILE A 234 14.00 -24.31 8.91
N GLU A 235 12.70 -24.56 8.67
CA GLU A 235 12.13 -24.31 7.35
C GLU A 235 12.03 -22.79 7.09
N ASP A 236 12.65 -22.32 6.01
CA ASP A 236 12.47 -20.98 5.49
C ASP A 236 11.11 -20.89 4.78
N PRO A 237 10.11 -20.16 5.33
CA PRO A 237 8.77 -20.14 4.74
C PRO A 237 8.74 -19.46 3.36
N PHE A 238 9.79 -18.71 3.01
CA PHE A 238 9.98 -18.10 1.70
C PHE A 238 10.74 -18.99 0.71
N ALA A 239 11.15 -20.22 1.06
CA ALA A 239 11.91 -21.10 0.16
C ALA A 239 11.10 -21.55 -1.07
N LYS A 240 9.77 -21.41 -1.03
CA LYS A 240 8.83 -21.77 -2.11
C LYS A 240 8.13 -20.54 -2.71
N ASP A 241 8.61 -19.32 -2.42
CA ASP A 241 8.22 -18.12 -3.15
C ASP A 241 8.59 -18.27 -4.64
N PRO A 242 7.85 -17.66 -5.58
CA PRO A 242 8.22 -17.67 -7.00
C PRO A 242 9.42 -16.77 -7.29
N ASP A 243 10.05 -16.99 -8.43
CA ASP A 243 11.00 -16.05 -9.05
C ASP A 243 10.28 -14.79 -9.56
N ARG A 244 11.01 -13.68 -9.65
CA ARG A 244 10.51 -12.37 -10.12
C ARG A 244 11.43 -11.76 -11.16
N ASP A 245 10.86 -10.91 -12.01
CA ASP A 245 11.62 -10.17 -13.01
C ASP A 245 12.66 -9.24 -12.36
N ALA A 246 13.91 -9.34 -12.83
CA ALA A 246 15.04 -8.59 -12.27
C ALA A 246 14.93 -7.07 -12.46
N ARG A 247 14.02 -6.59 -13.33
CA ARG A 247 13.74 -5.16 -13.50
C ARG A 247 13.03 -4.54 -12.29
N LEU A 248 12.32 -5.32 -11.46
CA LEU A 248 11.53 -4.81 -10.34
C LEU A 248 12.40 -4.19 -9.22
N ILE A 249 12.16 -2.90 -8.91
CA ILE A 249 12.87 -2.16 -7.86
C ILE A 249 12.53 -2.75 -6.50
N THR A 250 13.49 -3.42 -5.86
CA THR A 250 13.27 -4.25 -4.68
C THR A 250 13.39 -3.45 -3.38
N HIS A 251 12.30 -3.35 -2.62
CA HIS A 251 12.28 -2.73 -1.28
C HIS A 251 12.58 -3.73 -0.17
N THR A 252 12.08 -4.96 -0.27
CA THR A 252 12.42 -6.08 0.62
C THR A 252 12.42 -7.39 -0.16
N ALA A 253 13.37 -8.28 0.17
CA ALA A 253 13.44 -9.62 -0.41
C ALA A 253 12.42 -10.58 0.26
N LYS A 254 12.33 -10.54 1.59
CA LYS A 254 11.45 -11.37 2.42
C LYS A 254 10.76 -10.51 3.48
N PRO A 255 9.42 -10.41 3.51
CA PRO A 255 8.51 -10.77 2.42
C PRO A 255 8.80 -9.93 1.17
N ARG A 256 8.53 -10.47 -0.02
CA ARG A 256 8.83 -9.75 -1.27
C ARG A 256 8.00 -8.47 -1.37
N ASN A 257 8.67 -7.34 -1.52
CA ASN A 257 8.03 -6.09 -1.90
C ASN A 257 8.90 -5.36 -2.92
N ALA A 258 8.34 -5.05 -4.09
CA ALA A 258 9.05 -4.42 -5.18
C ALA A 258 8.11 -3.60 -6.07
N GLU A 259 8.58 -2.48 -6.62
CA GLU A 259 7.78 -1.61 -7.50
C GLU A 259 8.21 -1.68 -8.97
N THR A 260 7.26 -1.36 -9.84
CA THR A 260 7.49 -1.15 -11.27
C THR A 260 8.47 0.02 -11.46
N PRO A 261 9.57 -0.13 -12.23
CA PRO A 261 10.45 0.98 -12.60
C PRO A 261 9.67 2.13 -13.20
N SER A 262 10.00 3.38 -12.82
CA SER A 262 9.15 4.52 -13.18
C SER A 262 9.02 4.71 -14.68
N ASP A 263 10.07 4.46 -15.46
CA ASP A 263 10.05 4.46 -16.93
C ASP A 263 9.05 3.45 -17.54
N LEU A 264 8.77 2.34 -16.85
CA LEU A 264 7.76 1.35 -17.24
C LEU A 264 6.36 1.69 -16.68
N VAL A 265 6.25 2.48 -15.60
CA VAL A 265 4.95 2.91 -15.04
C VAL A 265 4.23 3.81 -16.04
N ALA A 266 3.05 3.36 -16.46
CA ALA A 266 2.22 3.98 -17.50
C ALA A 266 2.89 4.09 -18.89
N GLY A 267 3.99 3.37 -19.14
CA GLY A 267 4.53 3.19 -20.50
C GLY A 267 3.49 2.51 -21.41
N GLU A 268 2.87 1.44 -20.92
CA GLU A 268 1.68 0.82 -21.50
C GLU A 268 0.43 1.02 -20.63
N PHE A 269 -0.76 0.83 -21.23
CA PHE A 269 -2.03 0.99 -20.52
C PHE A 269 -2.30 -0.14 -19.52
N LYS A 270 -2.07 -1.39 -19.93
CA LYS A 270 -2.07 -2.57 -19.06
C LYS A 270 -0.60 -2.88 -18.73
N THR A 271 -0.28 -2.98 -17.45
CA THR A 271 1.07 -3.30 -16.97
C THR A 271 1.36 -4.78 -17.22
N ASP A 272 2.50 -5.08 -17.83
CA ASP A 272 3.03 -6.45 -17.97
C ASP A 272 3.09 -7.12 -16.59
N GLU A 273 2.52 -8.32 -16.48
CA GLU A 273 2.42 -9.12 -15.25
C GLU A 273 3.78 -9.28 -14.57
N LYS A 274 4.87 -9.38 -15.35
CA LYS A 274 6.24 -9.54 -14.84
C LYS A 274 6.76 -8.34 -14.05
N VAL A 275 6.23 -7.14 -14.33
CA VAL A 275 6.64 -5.89 -13.68
C VAL A 275 5.49 -5.18 -12.97
N PHE A 276 4.32 -5.83 -12.82
CA PHE A 276 3.23 -5.34 -11.98
C PHE A 276 3.70 -5.31 -10.51
N TYR A 277 3.45 -4.21 -9.79
CA TYR A 277 4.05 -4.02 -8.47
C TYR A 277 3.69 -5.15 -7.48
N VAL A 278 4.69 -5.59 -6.72
CA VAL A 278 4.59 -6.72 -5.80
C VAL A 278 4.55 -6.19 -4.36
N ARG A 279 3.48 -6.49 -3.64
CA ARG A 279 3.37 -6.23 -2.18
C ARG A 279 2.94 -7.50 -1.46
N HIS A 280 3.75 -7.96 -0.52
CA HIS A 280 3.43 -9.05 0.41
C HIS A 280 3.70 -8.66 1.86
N HIS A 281 2.91 -9.21 2.78
CA HIS A 281 3.12 -9.13 4.23
C HIS A 281 3.76 -10.42 4.80
N MET A 282 3.64 -11.52 4.06
CA MET A 282 4.10 -12.88 4.38
C MET A 282 4.75 -13.50 3.12
N TRP A 283 5.04 -14.79 3.15
CA TRP A 283 5.41 -15.58 1.97
C TRP A 283 4.23 -15.76 1.01
N VAL A 284 4.51 -16.30 -0.17
CA VAL A 284 3.52 -16.66 -1.18
C VAL A 284 3.04 -18.10 -0.95
N PRO A 285 1.73 -18.34 -0.68
CA PRO A 285 1.17 -19.68 -0.59
C PRO A 285 1.56 -20.58 -1.77
N VAL A 286 1.75 -21.87 -1.46
CA VAL A 286 1.82 -22.93 -2.46
C VAL A 286 0.44 -23.55 -2.53
N VAL A 287 -0.27 -23.32 -3.62
CA VAL A 287 -1.52 -24.01 -3.96
C VAL A 287 -1.18 -24.98 -5.08
N ASP A 288 -1.67 -26.20 -4.99
CA ASP A 288 -1.44 -27.24 -5.99
C ASP A 288 -2.07 -26.83 -7.34
N ASP A 289 -1.24 -26.72 -8.37
CA ASP A 289 -1.64 -26.31 -9.72
C ASP A 289 -2.65 -27.28 -10.36
N ALA A 290 -2.70 -28.54 -9.89
CA ALA A 290 -3.42 -29.63 -10.55
C ALA A 290 -4.90 -29.78 -10.15
N SER A 291 -5.50 -28.88 -9.36
CA SER A 291 -6.91 -29.07 -8.96
C SER A 291 -7.71 -27.80 -8.65
N GLU A 292 -8.64 -27.48 -9.56
CA GLU A 292 -9.72 -26.51 -9.31
C GLU A 292 -10.74 -26.99 -8.25
N GLU A 293 -10.64 -28.24 -7.79
CA GLU A 293 -11.48 -28.82 -6.73
C GLU A 293 -10.91 -28.57 -5.33
N LYS A 294 -9.57 -28.59 -5.19
CA LYS A 294 -8.88 -28.50 -3.88
C LYS A 294 -8.98 -27.11 -3.26
N HIS A 295 -9.03 -26.07 -4.07
CA HIS A 295 -9.21 -24.70 -3.57
C HIS A 295 -10.70 -24.40 -3.40
N VAL A 296 -11.14 -24.41 -2.14
CA VAL A 296 -12.54 -24.13 -1.75
C VAL A 296 -12.61 -22.78 -1.04
N LEU A 297 -13.31 -21.83 -1.66
CA LEU A 297 -13.71 -20.59 -1.02
C LEU A 297 -14.88 -20.87 -0.06
N SER A 298 -14.71 -20.51 1.21
CA SER A 298 -15.81 -20.54 2.18
C SER A 298 -16.49 -19.17 2.27
N VAL A 299 -17.82 -19.14 2.26
CA VAL A 299 -18.64 -17.92 2.41
C VAL A 299 -19.59 -18.11 3.60
N GLU A 300 -19.42 -17.29 4.62
CA GLU A 300 -20.20 -17.30 5.86
C GLU A 300 -21.16 -16.10 5.91
N LEU A 301 -22.42 -16.36 6.23
CA LEU A 301 -23.49 -15.37 6.32
C LEU A 301 -23.78 -14.98 7.79
N PRO A 302 -24.50 -13.86 8.05
CA PRO A 302 -24.76 -13.39 9.42
C PRO A 302 -25.63 -14.34 10.27
N ASP A 303 -26.32 -15.29 9.63
CA ASP A 303 -27.10 -16.35 10.28
C ASP A 303 -26.28 -17.63 10.56
N GLY A 304 -24.95 -17.54 10.47
CA GLY A 304 -24.00 -18.63 10.69
C GLY A 304 -23.96 -19.68 9.58
N LYS A 305 -24.74 -19.55 8.50
CA LYS A 305 -24.68 -20.51 7.38
C LYS A 305 -23.39 -20.32 6.59
N VAL A 306 -22.66 -21.42 6.40
CA VAL A 306 -21.44 -21.48 5.57
C VAL A 306 -21.74 -22.22 4.29
N ARG A 307 -21.38 -21.64 3.13
CA ARG A 307 -21.38 -22.30 1.82
C ARG A 307 -19.96 -22.35 1.26
N GLY A 308 -19.52 -23.54 0.87
CA GLY A 308 -18.29 -23.74 0.11
C GLY A 308 -18.51 -23.56 -1.39
N TYR A 309 -17.45 -23.16 -2.10
CA TYR A 309 -17.37 -23.06 -3.56
C TYR A 309 -16.00 -23.51 -4.03
N THR A 310 -15.91 -24.54 -4.88
CA THR A 310 -14.63 -24.85 -5.56
C THR A 310 -14.29 -23.79 -6.61
N LEU A 311 -13.01 -23.69 -7.01
CA LEU A 311 -12.61 -22.81 -8.11
C LEU A 311 -13.34 -23.17 -9.43
N ARG A 312 -13.58 -24.47 -9.67
CA ARG A 312 -14.41 -24.93 -10.80
C ARG A 312 -15.84 -24.41 -10.69
N GLU A 313 -16.48 -24.57 -9.53
CA GLU A 313 -17.84 -24.09 -9.31
C GLU A 313 -17.97 -22.58 -9.55
N LEU A 314 -16.98 -21.78 -9.11
CA LEU A 314 -16.93 -20.36 -9.42
C LEU A 314 -16.83 -20.14 -10.95
N LYS A 315 -15.96 -20.86 -11.65
CA LYS A 315 -15.72 -20.74 -13.10
C LYS A 315 -16.86 -21.24 -13.99
N GLU A 316 -17.73 -22.12 -13.49
CA GLU A 316 -18.81 -22.77 -14.26
C GLU A 316 -20.22 -22.28 -13.90
N ARG A 317 -20.50 -22.02 -12.62
CA ARG A 317 -21.87 -21.70 -12.15
C ARG A 317 -22.26 -20.24 -12.28
N PHE A 318 -21.29 -19.35 -12.48
CA PHE A 318 -21.49 -17.89 -12.52
C PHE A 318 -21.04 -17.30 -13.86
N GLN A 319 -21.68 -16.20 -14.28
CA GLN A 319 -21.23 -15.44 -15.44
C GLN A 319 -19.82 -14.89 -15.18
N ARG A 320 -18.91 -15.12 -16.13
CA ARG A 320 -17.57 -14.52 -16.09
C ARG A 320 -17.62 -13.07 -16.55
N HIS A 321 -16.92 -12.22 -15.81
CA HIS A 321 -16.79 -10.79 -16.06
C HIS A 321 -15.32 -10.42 -16.19
N LYS A 322 -15.04 -9.51 -17.12
CA LYS A 322 -13.76 -8.80 -17.21
C LYS A 322 -13.96 -7.40 -16.63
N VAL A 323 -12.99 -6.92 -15.85
CA VAL A 323 -12.94 -5.55 -15.32
C VAL A 323 -11.51 -5.05 -15.45
N THR A 324 -11.29 -3.91 -16.09
CA THR A 324 -9.97 -3.26 -16.13
C THR A 324 -9.87 -2.33 -14.94
N ALA A 325 -8.94 -2.57 -14.02
CA ALA A 325 -8.82 -1.81 -12.79
C ALA A 325 -7.36 -1.59 -12.36
N THR A 326 -7.10 -0.38 -11.86
CA THR A 326 -5.83 0.01 -11.27
C THR A 326 -5.82 -0.34 -9.79
N LEU A 327 -4.77 -1.07 -9.36
CA LEU A 327 -4.47 -1.28 -7.95
C LEU A 327 -3.39 -0.28 -7.51
N GLN A 328 -3.63 0.41 -6.40
CA GLN A 328 -2.66 1.33 -5.79
C GLN A 328 -2.44 0.99 -4.31
N CYS A 329 -1.17 0.92 -3.90
CA CYS A 329 -0.78 0.84 -2.49
C CYS A 329 -1.04 2.17 -1.77
N SER A 330 -1.54 2.15 -0.53
CA SER A 330 -1.69 3.39 0.29
C SER A 330 -0.38 4.15 0.46
N GLY A 331 0.74 3.41 0.47
CA GLY A 331 2.09 3.94 0.63
C GLY A 331 2.77 4.32 -0.68
N ASN A 332 2.09 4.30 -1.83
CA ASN A 332 2.65 4.85 -3.07
C ASN A 332 3.10 6.29 -2.84
N ARG A 333 4.32 6.63 -3.30
CA ARG A 333 5.02 7.90 -3.01
C ARG A 333 5.35 8.16 -1.53
N ARG A 334 5.38 7.16 -0.64
CA ARG A 334 5.83 7.33 0.77
C ARG A 334 7.20 8.01 0.87
N ASN A 335 8.14 7.67 -0.01
CA ASN A 335 9.49 8.26 -0.05
C ASN A 335 9.44 9.79 -0.28
N ASP A 336 8.47 10.25 -1.08
CA ASP A 336 8.24 11.65 -1.42
C ASP A 336 7.69 12.45 -0.22
N MET A 337 6.81 11.84 0.58
CA MET A 337 6.38 12.40 1.88
C MET A 337 7.54 12.43 2.88
N THR A 338 8.35 11.37 2.94
CA THR A 338 9.52 11.29 3.83
C THR A 338 10.52 12.42 3.59
N ARG A 339 10.81 12.75 2.32
CA ARG A 339 11.74 13.82 1.94
C ARG A 339 11.20 15.23 2.18
N HIS A 340 9.89 15.43 2.03
CA HIS A 340 9.28 16.77 1.96
C HIS A 340 8.43 17.18 3.17
N ALA A 341 8.22 16.30 4.16
CA ALA A 341 7.48 16.65 5.39
C ALA A 341 8.07 16.08 6.68
N GLY A 342 8.55 14.83 6.67
CA GLY A 342 9.14 14.21 7.87
C GLY A 342 9.22 12.70 7.78
N LYS A 343 10.03 12.07 8.67
CA LYS A 343 10.29 10.62 8.65
C LYS A 343 8.99 9.82 8.81
N THR A 344 8.65 9.04 7.78
CA THR A 344 7.52 8.09 7.83
C THR A 344 7.96 6.68 8.19
N ASN A 345 7.04 5.87 8.71
CA ASN A 345 7.20 4.45 8.98
C ASN A 345 6.65 3.60 7.83
N GLY A 346 7.42 2.60 7.38
CA GLY A 346 7.05 1.66 6.31
C GLY A 346 7.96 1.73 5.09
N LEU A 347 7.68 0.87 4.10
CA LEU A 347 8.45 0.74 2.85
C LEU A 347 8.46 2.05 2.05
N GLN A 348 9.64 2.49 1.63
CA GLN A 348 9.87 3.83 1.04
C GLN A 348 9.66 3.83 -0.48
N TRP A 349 8.44 3.45 -0.89
CA TRP A 349 8.01 3.44 -2.29
C TRP A 349 8.20 4.79 -2.99
N GLY A 350 8.70 4.73 -4.22
CA GLY A 350 8.64 5.79 -5.22
C GLY A 350 7.26 5.89 -5.85
N VAL A 351 7.22 6.09 -7.18
CA VAL A 351 5.99 6.35 -7.94
C VAL A 351 5.32 5.10 -8.51
N GLY A 352 5.91 3.91 -8.34
CA GLY A 352 5.54 2.67 -9.01
C GLY A 352 4.80 1.64 -8.15
N ALA A 353 4.36 1.98 -6.93
CA ALA A 353 3.49 1.10 -6.12
C ALA A 353 2.02 1.19 -6.57
N ILE A 354 1.83 1.17 -7.90
CA ILE A 354 0.58 1.29 -8.64
C ILE A 354 0.75 0.58 -9.99
N SER A 355 -0.26 -0.18 -10.41
CA SER A 355 -0.27 -0.84 -11.72
C SER A 355 -1.71 -1.11 -12.17
N ASN A 356 -1.93 -1.22 -13.48
CA ASN A 356 -3.25 -1.38 -14.09
C ASN A 356 -3.33 -2.69 -14.88
N ALA A 357 -4.39 -3.47 -14.69
CA ALA A 357 -4.57 -4.74 -15.39
C ALA A 357 -6.04 -4.98 -15.74
N GLU A 358 -6.26 -5.88 -16.69
CA GLU A 358 -7.54 -6.53 -16.88
C GLU A 358 -7.64 -7.71 -15.91
N TRP A 359 -8.74 -7.80 -15.16
CA TRP A 359 -9.01 -8.90 -14.23
C TRP A 359 -10.20 -9.71 -14.76
N GLU A 360 -10.08 -11.04 -14.78
CA GLU A 360 -11.18 -11.94 -15.13
C GLU A 360 -11.62 -12.73 -13.89
N GLY A 361 -12.93 -12.79 -13.67
CA GLY A 361 -13.51 -13.38 -12.47
C GLY A 361 -15.02 -13.44 -12.51
N VAL A 362 -15.62 -13.58 -11.34
CA VAL A 362 -17.08 -13.57 -11.13
C VAL A 362 -17.44 -12.47 -10.12
N LEU A 363 -18.63 -11.89 -10.22
CA LEU A 363 -19.02 -10.76 -9.37
C LEU A 363 -19.37 -11.25 -7.95
N LEU A 364 -18.76 -10.63 -6.95
CA LEU A 364 -18.95 -10.97 -5.53
C LEU A 364 -20.43 -10.92 -5.12
N ARG A 365 -21.19 -9.92 -5.59
CA ARG A 365 -22.63 -9.79 -5.33
C ARG A 365 -23.42 -11.05 -5.72
N ASP A 366 -23.03 -11.70 -6.81
CA ASP A 366 -23.77 -12.82 -7.39
C ASP A 366 -23.45 -14.11 -6.59
N VAL A 367 -22.21 -14.25 -6.10
CA VAL A 367 -21.79 -15.33 -5.18
C VAL A 367 -22.39 -15.16 -3.78
N LEU A 368 -22.50 -13.94 -3.26
CA LEU A 368 -23.21 -13.65 -2.01
C LEU A 368 -24.71 -13.94 -2.12
N LYS A 369 -25.32 -13.63 -3.28
CA LYS A 369 -26.71 -13.96 -3.58
C LYS A 369 -26.95 -15.47 -3.65
N ASP A 370 -26.09 -16.23 -4.33
CA ASP A 370 -26.16 -17.70 -4.35
C ASP A 370 -25.86 -18.33 -2.98
N ALA A 371 -25.05 -17.68 -2.13
CA ALA A 371 -24.87 -18.13 -0.75
C ALA A 371 -26.16 -18.04 0.08
N GLY A 372 -27.13 -17.22 -0.34
CA GLY A 372 -28.43 -17.04 0.32
C GLY A 372 -28.57 -15.73 1.10
N LEU A 373 -27.67 -14.75 0.90
CA LEU A 373 -27.69 -13.49 1.63
C LEU A 373 -29.01 -12.73 1.43
N LYS A 374 -29.80 -12.60 2.50
CA LYS A 374 -30.98 -11.72 2.60
C LYS A 374 -30.60 -10.43 3.33
N VAL A 375 -30.85 -9.27 2.72
CA VAL A 375 -30.59 -7.94 3.29
C VAL A 375 -31.58 -6.92 2.74
N VAL A 376 -31.92 -5.88 3.53
CA VAL A 376 -32.79 -4.79 3.07
C VAL A 376 -32.00 -3.82 2.19
N ASP A 377 -32.52 -3.49 1.01
CA ASP A 377 -31.89 -2.49 0.14
C ASP A 377 -32.03 -1.08 0.76
N ALA A 378 -30.87 -0.53 1.11
CA ALA A 378 -30.71 0.79 1.69
C ALA A 378 -31.17 1.96 0.80
N SER A 379 -31.50 1.71 -0.48
CA SER A 379 -32.17 2.67 -1.38
C SER A 379 -33.65 2.90 -0.99
N THR A 380 -34.32 1.87 -0.46
CA THR A 380 -35.77 1.90 -0.14
C THR A 380 -36.08 2.54 1.21
N ALA A 381 -35.09 2.68 2.09
CA ALA A 381 -35.22 3.16 3.47
C ALA A 381 -35.40 4.69 3.60
N THR A 382 -36.09 5.35 2.67
CA THR A 382 -36.33 6.80 2.67
C THR A 382 -37.80 7.13 2.45
N ALA A 383 -38.34 8.04 3.27
CA ALA A 383 -39.69 8.64 3.17
C ALA A 383 -40.91 7.79 3.60
N VAL A 384 -40.88 7.26 4.83
CA VAL A 384 -42.12 7.17 5.66
C VAL A 384 -41.89 7.87 7.01
N VAL A 385 -41.95 9.20 7.01
CA VAL A 385 -42.21 9.99 8.23
C VAL A 385 -43.68 10.35 8.23
N GLN A 386 -44.52 9.46 8.77
CA GLN A 386 -45.92 9.78 9.04
C GLN A 386 -46.01 10.53 10.38
N SER A 387 -46.61 11.72 10.34
CA SER A 387 -46.88 12.51 11.54
C SER A 387 -47.93 11.82 12.42
N PRO A 388 -47.87 11.97 13.76
CA PRO A 388 -48.87 11.38 14.65
C PRO A 388 -50.22 12.06 14.44
N SER A 389 -51.26 11.27 14.16
CA SER A 389 -52.65 11.71 14.27
C SER A 389 -53.42 10.70 15.12
N THR A 390 -54.16 11.21 16.11
CA THR A 390 -54.84 10.41 17.14
C THR A 390 -56.29 10.16 16.78
N THR A 391 -56.73 8.90 16.74
CA THR A 391 -58.05 8.51 17.26
C THR A 391 -58.14 7.02 17.60
N THR A 392 -59.17 6.65 18.35
CA THR A 392 -59.26 5.41 19.13
C THR A 392 -60.33 4.46 18.61
N SER A 393 -60.00 3.18 18.38
CA SER A 393 -60.90 2.03 18.66
C SER A 393 -60.23 0.68 18.31
N SER A 394 -60.33 -0.29 19.20
CA SER A 394 -60.00 -1.72 18.98
C SER A 394 -61.31 -2.55 19.05
N PRO A 395 -61.32 -3.89 18.87
CA PRO A 395 -60.28 -4.81 18.39
C PRO A 395 -60.78 -5.81 17.30
N SER A 396 -59.93 -6.81 16.98
CA SER A 396 -60.25 -8.16 16.46
C SER A 396 -60.01 -8.48 14.97
N ALA A 397 -58.92 -9.22 14.72
CA ALA A 397 -58.89 -10.40 13.85
C ALA A 397 -57.56 -11.16 14.09
N ASN A 398 -57.59 -12.49 14.09
CA ASN A 398 -56.37 -13.30 14.24
C ASN A 398 -55.65 -13.48 12.90
N THR A 399 -54.43 -12.95 12.80
CA THR A 399 -53.38 -13.55 11.96
C THR A 399 -52.09 -13.57 12.76
N SER A 400 -51.51 -14.76 12.95
CA SER A 400 -50.17 -14.92 13.52
C SER A 400 -49.14 -14.35 12.55
N ALA A 401 -48.70 -13.11 12.79
CA ALA A 401 -47.50 -12.59 12.16
C ALA A 401 -46.31 -13.46 12.61
N SER A 402 -45.50 -13.90 11.65
CA SER A 402 -44.33 -14.74 11.91
C SER A 402 -43.23 -13.95 12.61
N ASP A 403 -42.60 -14.55 13.62
CA ASP A 403 -41.38 -14.08 14.27
C ASP A 403 -40.15 -14.21 13.33
N GLU A 404 -40.18 -13.55 12.18
CA GLU A 404 -38.98 -13.31 11.34
C GLU A 404 -38.28 -12.06 11.88
N ASP A 405 -37.06 -12.22 12.41
CA ASP A 405 -36.23 -11.10 12.87
C ASP A 405 -36.02 -10.07 11.74
N PRO A 406 -35.97 -8.76 12.06
CA PRO A 406 -35.84 -7.71 11.06
C PRO A 406 -34.49 -7.83 10.32
N LEU A 407 -34.55 -8.11 9.01
CA LEU A 407 -33.37 -8.30 8.17
C LEU A 407 -32.39 -7.10 8.28
N PRO A 408 -31.07 -7.36 8.39
CA PRO A 408 -30.09 -6.30 8.54
C PRO A 408 -29.99 -5.41 7.27
N SER A 409 -29.63 -4.15 7.50
CA SER A 409 -29.43 -3.16 6.43
C SER A 409 -28.02 -3.26 5.84
N GLN A 410 -27.91 -3.04 4.52
CA GLN A 410 -26.62 -3.09 3.81
C GLN A 410 -25.60 -2.01 4.23
N LYS A 411 -26.05 -0.97 4.95
CA LYS A 411 -25.17 0.11 5.45
C LYS A 411 -24.37 -0.30 6.70
N ASP A 412 -24.90 -1.27 7.43
CA ASP A 412 -24.47 -1.65 8.78
C ASP A 412 -23.74 -3.01 8.76
N LEU A 413 -23.38 -3.49 7.56
CA LEU A 413 -22.68 -4.74 7.32
C LEU A 413 -21.43 -4.51 6.46
N HIS A 414 -20.45 -5.39 6.66
CA HIS A 414 -19.19 -5.49 5.95
C HIS A 414 -19.04 -6.89 5.33
N VAL A 415 -18.28 -6.95 4.23
CA VAL A 415 -17.70 -8.19 3.73
C VAL A 415 -16.24 -8.24 4.17
N GLN A 416 -15.93 -9.18 5.04
CA GLN A 416 -14.58 -9.52 5.48
C GLN A 416 -13.98 -10.57 4.54
N PHE A 417 -12.71 -10.40 4.18
CA PHE A 417 -11.93 -11.28 3.32
C PHE A 417 -10.72 -11.82 4.10
N SER A 418 -10.46 -13.12 4.02
CA SER A 418 -9.29 -13.76 4.65
C SER A 418 -8.51 -14.64 3.66
N ALA A 419 -7.19 -14.45 3.61
CA ALA A 419 -6.26 -15.15 2.75
C ALA A 419 -5.69 -16.43 3.39
N LEU A 420 -5.13 -17.32 2.56
CA LEU A 420 -4.44 -18.54 2.99
C LEU A 420 -3.27 -18.27 3.97
N GLU A 421 -2.56 -17.15 3.82
CA GLU A 421 -1.48 -16.70 4.71
C GLU A 421 -1.95 -15.80 5.87
N ALA A 422 -3.25 -15.87 6.20
CA ALA A 422 -3.93 -15.10 7.27
C ALA A 422 -3.97 -13.56 7.09
N TYR A 423 -3.63 -13.03 5.90
CA TYR A 423 -3.92 -11.62 5.61
C TYR A 423 -5.44 -11.38 5.59
N GLY A 424 -5.90 -10.32 6.24
CA GLY A 424 -7.33 -9.98 6.36
C GLY A 424 -7.63 -8.51 6.13
N ALA A 425 -8.76 -8.24 5.49
CA ALA A 425 -9.30 -6.90 5.23
C ALA A 425 -10.83 -6.95 5.05
N SER A 426 -11.52 -5.81 5.07
CA SER A 426 -12.96 -5.73 4.81
C SER A 426 -13.36 -4.50 4.00
N ILE A 427 -14.47 -4.63 3.28
CA ILE A 427 -15.18 -3.54 2.57
C ILE A 427 -16.62 -3.43 3.09
N PRO A 428 -17.28 -2.27 3.00
CA PRO A 428 -18.72 -2.16 3.30
C PRO A 428 -19.54 -3.05 2.35
N LEU A 429 -20.60 -3.71 2.86
CA LEU A 429 -21.45 -4.61 2.08
C LEU A 429 -22.10 -3.89 0.89
N ILE A 430 -22.49 -2.62 1.06
CA ILE A 430 -23.00 -1.78 -0.03
C ILE A 430 -22.03 -1.66 -1.22
N LYS A 431 -20.70 -1.72 -1.02
CA LYS A 431 -19.71 -1.77 -2.13
C LYS A 431 -19.61 -3.16 -2.76
N ALA A 432 -19.79 -4.22 -1.98
CA ALA A 432 -19.83 -5.59 -2.49
C ALA A 432 -21.10 -5.88 -3.32
N LEU A 433 -22.22 -5.22 -3.01
CA LEU A 433 -23.51 -5.39 -3.66
C LEU A 433 -23.84 -4.33 -4.74
N ASP A 434 -23.14 -3.18 -4.79
CA ASP A 434 -23.32 -2.15 -5.81
C ASP A 434 -23.34 -2.77 -7.23
N PRO A 435 -24.48 -2.70 -7.96
CA PRO A 435 -24.60 -3.32 -9.28
C PRO A 435 -23.66 -2.70 -10.33
N THR A 436 -23.12 -1.52 -10.03
CA THR A 436 -22.12 -0.77 -10.80
C THR A 436 -20.76 -0.72 -10.10
N GLY A 437 -20.53 -1.57 -9.09
CA GLY A 437 -19.37 -1.54 -8.19
C GLY A 437 -18.23 -2.49 -8.57
N ASP A 438 -18.49 -3.45 -9.46
CA ASP A 438 -17.53 -4.33 -10.12
C ASP A 438 -16.54 -5.09 -9.22
N VAL A 439 -16.95 -5.41 -7.98
CA VAL A 439 -16.13 -6.22 -7.07
C VAL A 439 -16.08 -7.66 -7.58
N LEU A 440 -14.90 -8.12 -7.99
CA LEU A 440 -14.68 -9.47 -8.53
C LEU A 440 -14.02 -10.40 -7.51
N LEU A 441 -14.40 -11.67 -7.60
CA LEU A 441 -13.56 -12.80 -7.24
C LEU A 441 -12.82 -13.23 -8.52
N ALA A 442 -11.59 -12.75 -8.67
CA ALA A 442 -10.79 -12.89 -9.88
C ALA A 442 -9.88 -14.12 -9.81
N PHE A 443 -9.77 -14.82 -10.95
CA PHE A 443 -8.87 -15.97 -11.17
C PHE A 443 -7.97 -15.78 -12.40
N GLY A 444 -8.22 -14.75 -13.23
CA GLY A 444 -7.39 -14.38 -14.37
C GLY A 444 -6.90 -12.93 -14.32
N MET A 445 -5.80 -12.66 -15.00
CA MET A 445 -5.14 -11.36 -15.10
C MET A 445 -4.57 -11.19 -16.51
N ASN A 446 -4.84 -10.05 -17.16
CA ASN A 446 -4.41 -9.69 -18.53
C ASN A 446 -4.69 -10.72 -19.64
N GLY A 447 -5.56 -11.72 -19.40
CA GLY A 447 -5.87 -12.82 -20.32
C GLY A 447 -5.20 -14.16 -19.96
N SER A 448 -4.30 -14.15 -18.96
CA SER A 448 -3.65 -15.32 -18.35
C SER A 448 -4.38 -15.76 -17.07
N ALA A 449 -4.03 -16.93 -16.52
CA ALA A 449 -4.32 -17.24 -15.12
C ALA A 449 -3.52 -16.30 -14.19
N LEU A 450 -3.99 -16.06 -12.96
CA LEU A 450 -3.26 -15.25 -11.98
C LEU A 450 -1.83 -15.78 -11.74
N PRO A 451 -0.78 -14.94 -11.79
CA PRO A 451 0.53 -15.30 -11.26
C PRO A 451 0.48 -15.52 -9.74
N ARG A 452 1.33 -16.42 -9.23
CA ARG A 452 1.40 -16.73 -7.78
C ARG A 452 1.57 -15.49 -6.90
N ASP A 453 2.43 -14.54 -7.29
CA ASP A 453 2.64 -13.27 -6.58
C ASP A 453 1.38 -12.38 -6.47
N HIS A 454 0.46 -12.51 -7.43
CA HIS A 454 -0.74 -11.69 -7.55
C HIS A 454 -2.02 -12.39 -7.10
N GLY A 455 -1.93 -13.63 -6.60
CA GLY A 455 -3.00 -14.27 -5.82
C GLY A 455 -3.53 -15.60 -6.36
N TYR A 456 -2.76 -16.36 -7.15
CA TYR A 456 -3.20 -17.67 -7.65
C TYR A 456 -3.72 -18.61 -6.54
N PRO A 457 -4.88 -19.28 -6.69
CA PRO A 457 -5.74 -19.29 -7.88
C PRO A 457 -6.87 -18.24 -7.84
N LEU A 458 -7.14 -17.61 -6.69
CA LEU A 458 -8.28 -16.73 -6.48
C LEU A 458 -7.93 -15.53 -5.61
N ARG A 459 -8.43 -14.35 -6.00
CA ARG A 459 -8.32 -13.11 -5.22
C ARG A 459 -9.60 -12.29 -5.24
N ALA A 460 -9.77 -11.41 -4.26
CA ALA A 460 -10.64 -10.25 -4.39
C ALA A 460 -9.96 -9.17 -5.25
N ILE A 461 -10.76 -8.49 -6.09
CA ILE A 461 -10.46 -7.21 -6.72
C ILE A 461 -11.58 -6.25 -6.34
N VAL A 462 -11.23 -5.11 -5.75
CA VAL A 462 -12.17 -4.08 -5.30
C VAL A 462 -11.87 -2.78 -6.06
N PRO A 463 -12.54 -2.51 -7.19
CA PRO A 463 -12.21 -1.35 -8.02
C PRO A 463 -12.45 -0.01 -7.31
N GLY A 464 -11.56 0.96 -7.56
CA GLY A 464 -11.60 2.29 -6.94
C GLY A 464 -11.18 2.34 -5.47
N HIS A 465 -10.82 1.20 -4.85
CA HIS A 465 -10.36 1.11 -3.46
C HIS A 465 -8.84 0.94 -3.36
N VAL A 466 -8.30 1.16 -2.16
CA VAL A 466 -6.91 0.86 -1.83
C VAL A 466 -6.64 -0.64 -2.01
N ALA A 467 -5.51 -0.99 -2.63
CA ALA A 467 -5.20 -2.37 -2.99
C ALA A 467 -5.12 -3.33 -1.80
N ALA A 468 -4.96 -2.82 -0.58
CA ALA A 468 -5.04 -3.60 0.67
C ALA A 468 -6.38 -4.34 0.83
N ARG A 469 -7.49 -3.83 0.27
CA ARG A 469 -8.80 -4.51 0.34
C ARG A 469 -9.00 -5.54 -0.78
N SER A 470 -8.11 -5.58 -1.78
CA SER A 470 -8.11 -6.56 -2.87
C SER A 470 -7.28 -7.80 -2.46
N VAL A 471 -7.76 -8.51 -1.44
CA VAL A 471 -7.08 -9.65 -0.78
C VAL A 471 -6.72 -10.74 -1.78
N LYS A 472 -5.47 -11.22 -1.71
CA LYS A 472 -4.92 -12.31 -2.55
C LYS A 472 -5.11 -13.67 -1.88
N TRP A 473 -5.01 -14.76 -2.65
CA TRP A 473 -5.05 -16.14 -2.13
C TRP A 473 -6.27 -16.39 -1.23
N LEU A 474 -7.43 -15.93 -1.70
CA LEU A 474 -8.64 -15.75 -0.91
C LEU A 474 -9.25 -17.11 -0.51
N ASN A 475 -9.44 -17.34 0.79
CA ASN A 475 -9.89 -18.62 1.34
C ASN A 475 -11.25 -18.55 2.06
N LYS A 476 -11.51 -17.43 2.75
CA LYS A 476 -12.78 -17.19 3.47
C LYS A 476 -13.34 -15.81 3.19
N ILE A 477 -14.66 -15.74 3.10
CA ILE A 477 -15.49 -14.54 3.16
C ILE A 477 -16.42 -14.68 4.38
N VAL A 478 -16.58 -13.60 5.14
CA VAL A 478 -17.60 -13.49 6.19
C VAL A 478 -18.41 -12.21 5.95
N VAL A 479 -19.73 -12.29 6.00
CA VAL A 479 -20.60 -11.12 6.11
C VAL A 479 -20.90 -10.88 7.59
N SER A 480 -20.47 -9.73 8.12
CA SER A 480 -20.61 -9.37 9.54
C SER A 480 -20.94 -7.88 9.67
N ASP A 481 -21.54 -7.52 10.79
CA ASP A 481 -21.74 -6.18 11.33
C ASP A 481 -20.45 -5.36 11.55
N GLU A 482 -19.31 -6.02 11.80
CA GLU A 482 -18.04 -5.36 12.09
C GLU A 482 -17.04 -5.36 10.93
N GLU A 483 -16.13 -4.39 10.93
CA GLU A 483 -14.92 -4.47 10.09
C GLU A 483 -14.06 -5.66 10.51
N SER A 484 -13.34 -6.24 9.55
CA SER A 484 -12.42 -7.37 9.77
C SER A 484 -11.53 -7.11 11.00
N PRO A 485 -11.48 -8.02 12.00
CA PRO A 485 -10.68 -7.81 13.21
C PRO A 485 -9.17 -7.84 12.93
N SER A 486 -8.75 -8.27 11.74
CA SER A 486 -7.34 -8.39 11.34
C SER A 486 -6.55 -7.08 11.54
N GLN A 487 -5.29 -7.23 11.98
CA GLN A 487 -4.40 -6.10 12.28
C GLN A 487 -4.23 -5.11 11.11
N TRP A 488 -4.32 -5.56 9.85
CA TRP A 488 -4.21 -4.69 8.67
C TRP A 488 -5.50 -3.95 8.28
N GLN A 489 -6.61 -4.24 8.96
CA GLN A 489 -7.83 -3.45 8.89
C GLN A 489 -7.89 -2.47 10.07
N ARG A 490 -7.78 -2.96 11.31
CA ARG A 490 -7.89 -2.13 12.52
C ARG A 490 -6.66 -1.25 12.79
N ARG A 491 -5.44 -1.79 12.61
CA ARG A 491 -4.15 -1.20 13.07
C ARG A 491 -3.11 -0.93 11.96
N ASP A 492 -3.55 -0.90 10.69
CA ASP A 492 -2.78 -0.34 9.57
C ASP A 492 -3.73 0.19 8.49
N TYR A 493 -3.20 0.77 7.41
CA TYR A 493 -3.99 1.31 6.30
C TYR A 493 -5.07 2.30 6.76
N LYS A 494 -4.72 3.11 7.77
CA LYS A 494 -5.42 4.31 8.26
C LYS A 494 -4.57 5.56 8.00
N SER A 495 -5.19 6.74 8.08
CA SER A 495 -4.51 8.04 7.96
C SER A 495 -4.83 8.91 9.19
N PHE A 496 -3.87 9.73 9.61
CA PHE A 496 -3.87 10.46 10.86
C PHE A 496 -3.53 11.94 10.63
N GLY A 497 -3.76 12.80 11.61
CA GLY A 497 -3.37 14.21 11.52
C GLY A 497 -1.84 14.40 11.55
N PRO A 498 -1.28 15.45 10.92
CA PRO A 498 0.15 15.79 11.03
C PRO A 498 0.65 16.04 12.46
N ASN A 499 -0.27 16.27 13.39
CA ASN A 499 -0.04 16.48 14.82
C ASN A 499 -0.05 15.17 15.65
N GLU A 500 -0.29 14.01 15.06
CA GLU A 500 -0.26 12.73 15.76
C GLU A 500 1.14 12.13 15.80
N GLY A 501 1.53 11.61 16.98
CA GLY A 501 2.85 11.03 17.23
C GLY A 501 3.03 9.60 16.69
N ALA A 502 4.09 8.94 17.15
CA ALA A 502 4.43 7.57 16.73
C ALA A 502 3.37 6.51 17.08
N ASN A 503 2.58 6.76 18.13
CA ASN A 503 1.50 5.90 18.62
C ASN A 503 0.14 6.63 18.47
N PRO A 504 -0.46 6.66 17.27
CA PRO A 504 -1.76 7.30 17.05
C PRO A 504 -2.92 6.49 17.64
N ASP A 505 -4.07 7.12 17.82
CA ASP A 505 -5.32 6.45 18.21
C ASP A 505 -5.96 5.77 17.00
N TRP A 506 -5.76 4.46 16.90
CA TRP A 506 -6.22 3.66 15.78
C TRP A 506 -7.75 3.59 15.64
N GLU A 507 -8.52 3.73 16.71
CA GLU A 507 -9.99 3.63 16.63
C GLU A 507 -10.63 4.96 16.21
N ARG A 508 -9.98 6.09 16.50
CA ARG A 508 -10.38 7.43 16.05
C ARG A 508 -10.32 7.60 14.54
N ALA A 509 -9.44 6.86 13.86
CA ALA A 509 -9.28 6.92 12.41
C ALA A 509 -10.10 5.83 11.69
N ARG A 510 -10.69 6.20 10.54
CA ARG A 510 -11.34 5.23 9.65
C ARG A 510 -10.32 4.51 8.77
N SER A 511 -10.61 3.23 8.51
CA SER A 511 -9.89 2.40 7.55
C SER A 511 -9.96 3.02 6.15
N ILE A 512 -8.82 3.14 5.47
CA ILE A 512 -8.79 3.64 4.08
C ILE A 512 -9.56 2.65 3.21
N GLN A 513 -10.58 3.13 2.51
CA GLN A 513 -11.39 2.36 1.57
C GLN A 513 -11.12 2.88 0.15
N GLU A 514 -11.76 3.98 -0.27
CA GLU A 514 -11.44 4.65 -1.54
C GLU A 514 -10.09 5.39 -1.52
N MET A 515 -9.47 5.51 -2.69
CA MET A 515 -8.27 6.35 -2.87
C MET A 515 -8.66 7.79 -3.26
N PRO A 516 -7.97 8.82 -2.73
CA PRO A 516 -8.09 10.19 -3.23
C PRO A 516 -7.36 10.37 -4.57
N VAL A 517 -7.60 11.51 -5.24
CA VAL A 517 -6.92 11.85 -6.51
C VAL A 517 -5.40 11.92 -6.34
N THR A 518 -4.68 11.40 -7.34
CA THR A 518 -3.21 11.31 -7.36
C THR A 518 -2.67 11.44 -8.77
N SER A 519 -1.40 11.84 -8.90
CA SER A 519 -0.63 11.79 -10.14
C SER A 519 0.86 11.72 -9.85
N ALA A 520 1.63 11.29 -10.85
CA ALA A 520 3.09 11.33 -10.85
C ALA A 520 3.64 11.54 -12.27
N ILE A 521 4.85 12.08 -12.34
CA ILE A 521 5.66 12.15 -13.58
C ILE A 521 6.45 10.84 -13.62
N THR A 522 6.39 10.11 -14.72
CA THR A 522 7.07 8.80 -14.87
C THR A 522 8.16 8.81 -15.93
N GLY A 523 8.10 9.71 -16.91
CA GLY A 523 9.17 9.96 -17.88
C GLY A 523 9.34 11.44 -18.20
N VAL A 524 10.59 11.86 -18.42
CA VAL A 524 10.98 13.22 -18.83
C VAL A 524 12.10 13.12 -19.86
N TRP A 525 11.97 13.85 -20.97
CA TRP A 525 12.97 13.94 -22.02
C TRP A 525 13.15 15.41 -22.43
N VAL A 526 14.40 15.85 -22.64
CA VAL A 526 14.73 17.25 -22.97
C VAL A 526 15.73 17.31 -24.12
N GLY A 527 15.51 18.23 -25.07
CA GLY A 527 16.37 18.44 -26.24
C GLY A 527 15.76 17.94 -27.57
N ASN A 528 16.44 18.24 -28.68
CA ASN A 528 15.86 18.13 -30.03
C ASN A 528 15.47 16.69 -30.45
N ASP A 529 16.05 15.68 -29.82
CA ASP A 529 15.70 14.28 -30.05
C ASP A 529 14.29 13.91 -29.56
N CYS A 530 13.66 14.75 -28.71
CA CYS A 530 12.29 14.57 -28.21
C CYS A 530 11.18 14.87 -29.23
N LEU A 531 11.47 15.57 -30.34
CA LEU A 531 10.46 16.10 -31.28
C LEU A 531 10.41 15.37 -32.64
N LYS A 532 10.99 14.17 -32.76
CA LYS A 532 11.14 13.47 -34.05
C LYS A 532 9.84 12.84 -34.56
N ASN A 533 8.97 13.68 -35.14
CA ASN A 533 7.74 13.26 -35.80
C ASN A 533 8.01 12.56 -37.15
N ASN A 534 8.21 11.24 -37.10
CA ASN A 534 8.63 10.41 -38.25
C ASN A 534 7.55 10.27 -39.34
N LYS A 535 7.49 11.23 -40.26
CA LYS A 535 6.82 11.08 -41.55
C LYS A 535 7.59 10.07 -42.43
N GLY A 536 7.13 8.81 -42.51
CA GLY A 536 7.66 7.89 -43.53
C GLY A 536 7.40 6.38 -43.36
N LYS A 537 7.04 5.88 -42.17
CA LYS A 537 6.75 4.43 -41.97
C LYS A 537 5.56 4.24 -41.02
N ASN A 538 4.60 3.39 -41.42
CA ASN A 538 3.32 3.20 -40.72
C ASN A 538 3.42 2.27 -39.49
N LYS A 539 4.09 2.75 -38.43
CA LYS A 539 3.77 2.41 -37.02
C LYS A 539 4.46 3.44 -36.11
N GLN A 540 3.67 4.35 -35.53
CA GLN A 540 4.15 5.27 -34.48
C GLN A 540 3.89 4.67 -33.10
N THR A 541 4.61 3.60 -32.76
CA THR A 541 4.95 3.36 -31.36
C THR A 541 6.22 4.14 -31.05
N VAL A 542 6.24 4.87 -29.94
CA VAL A 542 7.52 5.12 -29.26
C VAL A 542 8.01 3.73 -28.85
N ASP A 543 9.24 3.38 -29.20
CA ASP A 543 9.76 2.05 -28.85
C ASP A 543 10.09 2.05 -27.35
N LEU A 544 9.13 1.57 -26.56
CA LEU A 544 9.19 1.55 -25.09
C LEU A 544 9.88 0.28 -24.56
N ALA A 545 10.53 -0.48 -25.44
CA ALA A 545 11.33 -1.64 -25.10
C ALA A 545 12.83 -1.31 -25.14
N GLY A 546 13.50 -1.41 -23.99
CA GLY A 546 14.96 -1.40 -23.89
C GLY A 546 15.57 -0.14 -23.24
N VAL A 547 15.83 -0.22 -21.93
CA VAL A 547 16.91 0.56 -21.30
C VAL A 547 18.26 -0.07 -21.68
N ASP A 548 18.56 -0.04 -22.98
CA ASP A 548 19.76 -0.65 -23.56
C ASP A 548 20.20 0.15 -24.80
N GLY A 549 20.26 1.47 -24.63
CA GLY A 549 20.36 2.36 -25.78
C GLY A 549 19.91 3.81 -25.58
N LEU A 550 19.72 4.31 -24.34
CA LEU A 550 19.72 5.76 -24.12
C LEU A 550 21.14 6.31 -24.30
N LYS A 551 21.61 6.28 -25.54
CA LYS A 551 22.62 7.21 -26.02
C LYS A 551 21.99 8.59 -25.94
N VAL A 552 22.24 9.26 -24.81
CA VAL A 552 22.44 10.71 -24.81
C VAL A 552 23.69 10.96 -25.65
N GLY A 553 23.55 10.84 -26.97
CA GLY A 553 24.52 11.42 -27.87
C GLY A 553 24.50 12.92 -27.63
N CYS A 554 25.68 13.54 -27.69
CA CYS A 554 25.69 14.93 -28.12
C CYS A 554 24.96 14.97 -29.45
N SER A 555 23.75 15.55 -29.46
CA SER A 555 22.95 15.63 -30.68
C SER A 555 23.79 16.36 -31.73
N LYS A 556 23.77 15.92 -32.99
CA LYS A 556 24.68 16.42 -34.04
C LYS A 556 24.44 17.90 -34.44
N THR A 557 23.57 18.59 -33.72
CA THR A 557 23.65 20.05 -33.53
C THR A 557 25.05 20.44 -33.05
N SER A 558 25.83 21.07 -33.94
CA SER A 558 27.07 21.78 -33.57
C SER A 558 26.83 22.64 -32.32
N PRO A 559 27.81 22.76 -31.38
CA PRO A 559 27.64 23.53 -30.14
C PRO A 559 27.19 24.99 -30.35
N THR A 560 27.39 25.52 -31.56
CA THR A 560 26.86 26.82 -32.04
C THR A 560 25.33 26.94 -32.13
N THR A 561 24.58 25.83 -32.11
CA THR A 561 23.12 25.81 -32.31
C THR A 561 22.33 25.51 -31.04
N ALA A 562 22.82 24.66 -30.13
CA ALA A 562 22.19 24.47 -28.82
C ALA A 562 22.24 25.76 -27.97
N ALA A 563 23.33 26.53 -28.08
CA ALA A 563 23.49 27.85 -27.45
C ALA A 563 22.78 29.00 -28.20
N LYS A 564 22.00 28.71 -29.25
CA LYS A 564 21.18 29.66 -30.02
C LYS A 564 19.71 29.24 -30.16
N ALA A 565 19.30 28.19 -29.46
CA ALA A 565 17.90 27.78 -29.41
C ALA A 565 17.18 28.53 -28.28
N ASP A 566 16.44 29.59 -28.62
CA ASP A 566 15.63 30.38 -27.67
C ASP A 566 14.56 29.55 -26.93
N LYS A 567 14.36 28.30 -27.35
CA LYS A 567 13.38 27.34 -26.82
C LYS A 567 14.00 25.94 -26.84
N ILE A 568 14.35 25.40 -25.67
CA ILE A 568 14.76 23.98 -25.54
C ILE A 568 13.50 23.13 -25.37
N PRO A 569 13.21 22.17 -26.27
CA PRO A 569 12.00 21.36 -26.17
C PRO A 569 12.08 20.36 -25.02
N ILE A 570 10.93 20.08 -24.41
CA ILE A 570 10.72 19.10 -23.34
C ILE A 570 9.49 18.25 -23.65
N THR A 571 9.54 16.96 -23.33
CA THR A 571 8.38 16.07 -23.28
C THR A 571 8.34 15.35 -21.94
N MET A 572 7.14 15.17 -21.41
CA MET A 572 6.86 14.53 -20.13
C MET A 572 5.70 13.54 -20.30
N GLN A 573 5.69 12.47 -19.50
CA GLN A 573 4.54 11.57 -19.37
C GLN A 573 4.33 11.14 -17.92
N GLY A 574 3.14 10.60 -17.65
CA GLY A 574 2.84 9.99 -16.36
C GLY A 574 1.44 9.40 -16.27
N TYR A 575 1.02 9.14 -15.03
CA TYR A 575 -0.34 8.75 -14.69
C TYR A 575 -1.04 9.78 -13.82
N ALA A 576 -2.36 9.73 -13.85
CA ALA A 576 -3.26 10.26 -12.84
C ALA A 576 -4.34 9.20 -12.52
N TYR A 577 -4.86 9.19 -11.29
CA TYR A 577 -5.88 8.22 -10.84
C TYR A 577 -6.71 8.82 -9.70
N SER A 578 -7.95 8.39 -9.53
CA SER A 578 -8.78 8.64 -8.34
C SER A 578 -9.60 7.41 -8.03
N GLY A 579 -9.92 7.19 -6.76
CA GLY A 579 -10.77 6.08 -6.31
C GLY A 579 -12.24 6.27 -6.63
N GLY A 580 -13.08 5.38 -6.10
CA GLY A 580 -14.55 5.42 -6.23
C GLY A 580 -15.11 5.24 -7.65
N GLY A 581 -14.26 5.17 -8.67
CA GLY A 581 -14.65 5.12 -10.09
C GLY A 581 -14.64 6.49 -10.78
N ARG A 582 -14.10 7.52 -10.13
CA ARG A 582 -14.07 8.91 -10.61
C ARG A 582 -13.04 9.10 -11.71
N ALA A 583 -13.47 9.58 -12.88
CA ALA A 583 -12.58 9.91 -13.98
C ALA A 583 -11.64 11.08 -13.63
N ILE A 584 -10.48 11.11 -14.28
CA ILE A 584 -9.60 12.30 -14.28
C ILE A 584 -10.13 13.28 -15.32
N ALA A 585 -10.61 14.43 -14.84
CA ALA A 585 -11.13 15.51 -15.67
C ALA A 585 -10.00 16.35 -16.28
N ARG A 586 -8.89 16.53 -15.55
CA ARG A 586 -7.72 17.28 -16.05
C ARG A 586 -6.42 16.87 -15.35
N VAL A 587 -5.30 17.04 -16.07
CA VAL A 587 -3.94 17.02 -15.51
C VAL A 587 -3.27 18.33 -15.90
N ASP A 588 -2.73 19.04 -14.90
CA ASP A 588 -2.03 20.32 -15.05
C ASP A 588 -0.53 20.12 -14.82
N VAL A 589 0.31 20.68 -15.70
CA VAL A 589 1.77 20.60 -15.66
C VAL A 589 2.37 22.01 -15.56
N SER A 590 3.36 22.20 -14.68
CA SER A 590 4.16 23.44 -14.59
C SER A 590 5.61 23.18 -14.98
N LEU A 591 6.24 24.11 -15.70
CA LEU A 591 7.67 24.10 -16.03
C LEU A 591 8.51 25.09 -15.19
N ASP A 592 7.88 25.83 -14.27
CA ASP A 592 8.46 27.00 -13.58
C ASP A 592 8.29 26.98 -12.05
N ASN A 593 8.21 25.77 -11.46
CA ASN A 593 7.93 25.55 -10.05
C ASN A 593 6.55 26.10 -9.61
N GLY A 594 5.51 25.82 -10.40
CA GLY A 594 4.09 25.99 -10.03
C GLY A 594 3.51 27.39 -10.22
N ARG A 595 4.20 28.30 -10.92
CA ARG A 595 3.74 29.69 -11.14
C ARG A 595 2.78 29.78 -12.32
N THR A 596 3.05 29.02 -13.39
CA THR A 596 2.18 28.88 -14.57
C THR A 596 1.87 27.41 -14.84
N TRP A 597 0.73 27.14 -15.47
CA TRP A 597 0.20 25.79 -15.64
C TRP A 597 -0.40 25.61 -17.03
N ASP A 598 0.09 24.61 -17.76
CA ASP A 598 -0.50 24.11 -18.99
C ASP A 598 -1.32 22.84 -18.70
N GLN A 599 -2.31 22.55 -19.56
CA GLN A 599 -3.03 21.28 -19.52
C GLN A 599 -2.28 20.20 -20.32
N ALA A 600 -2.13 19.02 -19.73
CA ALA A 600 -1.59 17.84 -20.42
C ALA A 600 -2.64 17.15 -21.32
N GLU A 601 -2.16 16.48 -22.37
CA GLU A 601 -2.95 15.56 -23.19
C GLU A 601 -3.30 14.32 -22.36
N LEU A 602 -4.60 14.02 -22.24
CA LEU A 602 -5.09 12.81 -21.57
C LEU A 602 -5.25 11.71 -22.62
N ILE A 603 -4.53 10.59 -22.47
CA ILE A 603 -4.55 9.51 -23.47
C ILE A 603 -5.89 8.76 -23.39
N ASP A 604 -6.56 8.59 -24.53
CA ASP A 604 -7.77 7.78 -24.61
C ASP A 604 -7.44 6.29 -24.83
N ASP A 605 -6.91 5.66 -23.78
CA ASP A 605 -6.59 4.24 -23.80
C ASP A 605 -7.81 3.33 -24.02
N CYS A 606 -9.02 3.77 -23.64
CA CYS A 606 -10.22 2.93 -23.62
C CYS A 606 -10.91 2.77 -24.98
N SER A 607 -10.70 3.69 -25.93
CA SER A 607 -11.23 3.55 -27.30
C SER A 607 -10.38 2.66 -28.20
N ASN A 608 -9.20 2.21 -27.74
CA ASN A 608 -8.35 1.27 -28.47
C ASN A 608 -9.00 -0.13 -28.55
N PRO A 609 -9.44 -0.62 -29.73
CA PRO A 609 -10.11 -1.93 -29.83
C PRO A 609 -9.20 -3.12 -29.51
N ALA A 610 -7.87 -2.94 -29.50
CA ALA A 610 -6.92 -3.97 -29.12
C ALA A 610 -6.66 -4.04 -27.60
N ALA A 611 -7.11 -3.04 -26.82
CA ALA A 611 -6.93 -3.00 -25.37
C ALA A 611 -8.13 -2.34 -24.65
N PRO A 612 -9.38 -2.75 -24.92
CA PRO A 612 -10.57 -2.10 -24.38
C PRO A 612 -10.61 -2.12 -22.86
N CYS A 613 -11.26 -1.10 -22.29
CA CYS A 613 -11.60 -1.01 -20.88
C CYS A 613 -12.93 -1.74 -20.61
N TYR A 614 -12.96 -2.56 -19.56
CA TYR A 614 -14.17 -3.21 -19.08
C TYR A 614 -14.56 -2.73 -17.68
N GLY A 615 -15.86 -2.52 -17.43
CA GLY A 615 -16.40 -2.06 -16.16
C GLY A 615 -17.50 -1.01 -16.34
N ASN A 616 -18.20 -0.69 -15.24
CA ASN A 616 -19.32 0.24 -15.16
C ASN A 616 -18.92 1.67 -14.76
N LYS A 617 -17.69 1.89 -14.27
CA LYS A 617 -17.14 3.19 -13.83
C LYS A 617 -15.65 3.31 -14.19
N THR A 618 -15.04 4.48 -13.96
CA THR A 618 -13.62 4.73 -14.32
C THR A 618 -12.67 4.13 -13.29
N TRP A 619 -12.42 2.83 -13.39
CA TRP A 619 -11.57 2.07 -12.46
C TRP A 619 -10.07 2.10 -12.80
N THR A 620 -9.70 2.64 -13.95
CA THR A 620 -8.32 2.64 -14.45
C THR A 620 -7.66 4.00 -14.25
N TRP A 621 -6.34 4.03 -14.19
CA TRP A 621 -5.57 5.27 -14.35
C TRP A 621 -5.91 5.97 -15.68
N LYS A 622 -5.72 7.27 -15.71
CA LYS A 622 -5.61 8.05 -16.95
C LYS A 622 -4.14 8.37 -17.18
N ARG A 623 -3.57 7.84 -18.25
CA ARG A 623 -2.23 8.18 -18.70
C ARG A 623 -2.26 9.56 -19.36
N TRP A 624 -1.17 10.31 -19.23
CA TRP A 624 -1.07 11.66 -19.79
C TRP A 624 0.31 11.92 -20.42
N LYS A 625 0.33 12.84 -21.38
CA LYS A 625 1.54 13.33 -22.06
C LYS A 625 1.51 14.85 -22.16
N TYR A 626 2.68 15.47 -22.20
CA TYR A 626 2.84 16.90 -22.35
C TYR A 626 4.14 17.19 -23.11
N SER A 627 4.07 18.03 -24.15
CA SER A 627 5.22 18.44 -24.94
C SER A 627 5.19 19.95 -25.14
N SER A 628 6.29 20.62 -24.77
CA SER A 628 6.41 22.08 -24.79
C SER A 628 7.90 22.47 -24.84
N HIS A 629 8.26 23.67 -24.38
CA HIS A 629 9.64 24.13 -24.30
C HIS A 629 9.94 24.71 -22.91
N LEU A 630 11.16 24.51 -22.42
CA LEU A 630 11.62 25.09 -21.16
C LEU A 630 11.61 26.63 -21.21
N PRO A 631 11.20 27.31 -20.13
CA PRO A 631 11.11 28.77 -20.12
C PRO A 631 12.51 29.42 -20.20
N PRO A 632 12.65 30.61 -20.82
CA PRO A 632 13.95 31.24 -21.06
C PRO A 632 14.84 31.45 -19.83
N SER A 633 14.25 31.60 -18.64
CA SER A 633 14.95 31.72 -17.36
C SER A 633 15.76 30.48 -16.94
N VAL A 634 15.59 29.36 -17.64
CA VAL A 634 16.24 28.06 -17.35
C VAL A 634 17.33 27.76 -18.40
N LEU A 635 17.47 28.56 -19.44
CA LEU A 635 18.48 28.37 -20.48
C LEU A 635 19.90 28.67 -19.93
N PRO A 636 20.93 27.84 -20.23
CA PRO A 636 22.30 28.15 -19.83
C PRO A 636 22.81 29.47 -20.45
N SER A 637 23.25 30.41 -19.60
CA SER A 637 23.76 31.71 -20.07
C SER A 637 25.07 31.55 -20.84
N SER A 638 25.10 31.92 -22.13
CA SER A 638 26.22 31.71 -23.05
C SER A 638 27.44 32.64 -22.83
N SER A 639 27.60 33.22 -21.64
CA SER A 639 28.54 34.31 -21.39
C SER A 639 29.14 34.30 -19.98
N SER A 640 30.25 33.58 -19.79
CA SER A 640 31.22 33.88 -18.73
C SER A 640 32.62 33.44 -19.12
N SER A 641 33.32 34.27 -19.90
CA SER A 641 34.78 34.25 -19.92
C SER A 641 35.31 34.58 -18.52
N PRO A 642 36.42 33.97 -18.05
CA PRO A 642 36.98 34.27 -16.74
C PRO A 642 37.67 35.64 -16.76
N ALA A 643 36.92 36.69 -16.40
CA ALA A 643 37.48 38.03 -16.19
C ALA A 643 38.18 38.08 -14.83
N THR A 644 39.51 38.08 -14.85
CA THR A 644 40.35 38.26 -13.66
C THR A 644 40.33 39.72 -13.21
N THR A 645 39.72 40.01 -12.06
CA THR A 645 40.06 41.17 -11.25
C THR A 645 39.69 40.91 -9.79
N ALA A 646 40.69 40.94 -8.90
CA ALA A 646 40.47 40.87 -7.47
C ALA A 646 40.38 42.29 -6.89
N THR A 647 39.39 42.56 -6.05
CA THR A 647 39.35 43.73 -5.17
C THR A 647 38.60 43.36 -3.90
N THR A 648 39.17 43.72 -2.76
CA THR A 648 38.71 43.33 -1.41
C THR A 648 37.76 44.37 -0.79
N SER A 649 37.13 43.99 0.34
CA SER A 649 36.05 44.66 1.08
C SER A 649 34.63 44.43 0.53
N GLY A 650 33.60 44.25 1.36
CA GLY A 650 33.61 44.04 2.82
C GLY A 650 32.22 43.74 3.39
N GLU A 651 32.16 42.80 4.35
CA GLU A 651 31.06 42.51 5.30
C GLU A 651 29.61 42.27 4.82
N GLY A 652 28.91 41.31 5.45
CA GLY A 652 27.46 41.46 5.69
C GLY A 652 26.43 40.60 4.93
N SER A 653 26.57 39.27 4.84
CA SER A 653 25.42 38.33 4.99
C SER A 653 25.87 36.87 5.09
N LYS A 654 25.04 35.97 5.65
CA LYS A 654 25.24 34.52 5.68
C LYS A 654 24.18 33.80 4.84
N GLY A 655 24.62 32.90 3.95
CA GLY A 655 23.86 31.69 3.62
C GLY A 655 22.91 31.71 2.42
N GLU A 656 23.41 32.03 1.22
CA GLU A 656 22.84 31.48 -0.03
C GLU A 656 23.97 31.00 -0.94
N ASP A 657 24.01 29.70 -1.26
CA ASP A 657 24.97 29.11 -2.19
C ASP A 657 24.63 29.50 -3.64
N LYS A 658 25.25 30.59 -4.12
CA LYS A 658 25.12 31.09 -5.50
C LYS A 658 25.89 30.24 -6.52
N GLU A 659 25.65 28.92 -6.52
CA GLU A 659 26.13 28.04 -7.60
C GLU A 659 25.20 28.19 -8.83
N LYS A 660 25.78 28.58 -9.98
CA LYS A 660 25.05 28.96 -11.20
C LYS A 660 24.51 27.77 -12.01
N ASN A 661 23.69 26.93 -11.38
CA ASN A 661 23.03 25.81 -12.04
C ASN A 661 21.58 26.18 -12.39
N ASN A 662 21.33 26.46 -13.68
CA ASN A 662 20.02 26.90 -14.21
C ASN A 662 19.00 25.74 -14.26
N CYS A 663 18.63 25.23 -13.09
CA CYS A 663 17.65 24.16 -12.92
C CYS A 663 16.20 24.69 -12.97
N THR A 664 15.24 23.79 -13.20
CA THR A 664 13.82 24.05 -12.89
C THR A 664 13.16 22.85 -12.22
N THR A 665 12.04 23.10 -11.54
CA THR A 665 11.18 22.06 -10.97
C THR A 665 9.96 21.88 -11.86
N LEU A 666 9.87 20.71 -12.49
CA LEU A 666 8.68 20.23 -13.17
C LEU A 666 7.66 19.80 -12.11
N ILE A 667 6.40 20.20 -12.24
CA ILE A 667 5.33 19.85 -11.30
C ILE A 667 4.13 19.30 -12.06
N VAL A 668 3.47 18.27 -11.51
CA VAL A 668 2.17 17.79 -11.99
C VAL A 668 1.14 17.70 -10.87
N LYS A 669 -0.12 18.01 -11.20
CA LYS A 669 -1.30 17.80 -10.36
C LYS A 669 -2.50 17.38 -11.23
N ALA A 670 -3.39 16.56 -10.66
CA ALA A 670 -4.62 16.10 -11.31
C ALA A 670 -5.87 16.63 -10.60
N VAL A 671 -6.97 16.65 -11.35
CA VAL A 671 -8.33 16.99 -10.91
C VAL A 671 -9.27 15.88 -11.36
N ASP A 672 -10.06 15.32 -10.45
CA ASP A 672 -11.08 14.30 -10.81
C ASP A 672 -12.45 14.92 -11.17
N GLU A 673 -13.38 14.11 -11.66
CA GLU A 673 -14.71 14.55 -12.13
C GLU A 673 -15.58 15.19 -11.03
N ALA A 674 -15.30 14.88 -9.76
CA ALA A 674 -15.92 15.52 -8.60
C ALA A 674 -15.13 16.76 -8.13
N TYR A 675 -14.18 17.23 -8.95
CA TYR A 675 -13.30 18.38 -8.70
C TYR A 675 -12.43 18.26 -7.45
N ASN A 676 -12.16 17.04 -6.96
CA ASN A 676 -11.10 16.85 -5.97
C ASN A 676 -9.75 17.20 -6.59
N THR A 677 -8.89 17.87 -5.82
CA THR A 677 -7.56 18.32 -6.25
C THR A 677 -6.49 17.80 -5.32
N GLN A 678 -5.33 17.44 -5.86
CA GLN A 678 -4.14 17.14 -5.04
C GLN A 678 -3.68 18.37 -4.24
N PRO A 679 -3.26 18.21 -2.96
CA PRO A 679 -2.73 19.32 -2.16
C PRO A 679 -1.34 19.76 -2.65
N GLU A 680 -0.96 21.01 -2.36
CA GLU A 680 0.33 21.54 -2.83
C GLU A 680 1.53 20.80 -2.24
N SER A 681 1.56 20.58 -0.93
CA SER A 681 2.72 20.07 -0.20
C SER A 681 2.35 18.90 0.72
N HIS A 682 3.35 18.08 1.07
CA HIS A 682 3.15 16.97 2.00
C HIS A 682 2.93 17.41 3.45
N ALA A 683 3.27 18.65 3.84
CA ALA A 683 3.17 19.11 5.22
C ALA A 683 1.73 19.08 5.76
N GLY A 684 0.75 19.50 4.95
CA GLY A 684 -0.67 19.50 5.34
C GLY A 684 -1.35 18.12 5.36
N ILE A 685 -0.70 17.08 4.80
CA ILE A 685 -1.21 15.69 4.74
C ILE A 685 -0.23 14.68 5.35
N TYR A 686 0.78 15.16 6.07
CA TYR A 686 1.77 14.32 6.71
C TYR A 686 1.10 13.41 7.74
N ASN A 687 1.50 12.15 7.77
CA ASN A 687 1.07 11.18 8.77
C ASN A 687 2.21 10.17 8.98
N VAL A 688 2.36 9.67 10.22
CA VAL A 688 3.50 8.82 10.58
C VAL A 688 3.56 7.50 9.81
N ARG A 689 2.45 7.02 9.23
CA ARG A 689 2.40 5.82 8.37
C ARG A 689 2.78 6.10 6.92
N GLY A 690 3.00 7.36 6.51
CA GLY A 690 3.31 7.72 5.13
C GLY A 690 2.28 7.26 4.12
N ASN A 691 1.01 7.19 4.52
CA ASN A 691 -0.11 6.80 3.66
C ASN A 691 -0.64 8.03 2.90
N LEU A 692 -1.22 7.80 1.72
CA LEU A 692 -1.89 8.82 0.89
C LEU A 692 -1.00 10.00 0.48
N ALA A 693 0.28 9.73 0.18
CA ALA A 693 1.26 10.71 -0.32
C ALA A 693 0.88 11.24 -1.73
N THR A 694 -0.06 12.18 -1.73
CA THR A 694 -0.80 12.64 -2.92
C THR A 694 -0.55 14.11 -3.25
N ALA A 695 0.40 14.78 -2.60
CA ALA A 695 0.75 16.15 -2.95
C ALA A 695 1.27 16.26 -4.40
N TRP A 696 1.38 17.47 -4.96
CA TRP A 696 1.88 17.64 -6.34
C TRP A 696 3.27 17.01 -6.50
N HIS A 697 3.44 16.15 -7.51
CA HIS A 697 4.72 15.47 -7.73
C HIS A 697 5.73 16.41 -8.39
N ARG A 698 6.96 16.42 -7.89
CA ARG A 698 8.00 17.40 -8.25
C ARG A 698 9.26 16.70 -8.76
N VAL A 699 9.71 17.06 -9.96
CA VAL A 699 10.93 16.52 -10.58
C VAL A 699 11.85 17.69 -10.94
N ARG A 700 12.98 17.80 -10.24
CA ARG A 700 13.99 18.84 -10.52
C ARG A 700 14.93 18.38 -11.63
N ILE A 701 14.99 19.14 -12.71
CA ILE A 701 15.96 18.95 -13.81
C ILE A 701 17.00 20.07 -13.81
N CYS A 702 18.24 19.73 -14.16
CA CYS A 702 19.37 20.65 -14.23
C CYS A 702 20.19 20.39 -15.51
N PRO A 703 20.80 21.43 -16.12
CA PRO A 703 21.77 21.26 -17.20
C PRO A 703 23.16 20.93 -16.64
N GLU A 704 23.78 19.89 -17.16
CA GLU A 704 25.19 19.55 -16.93
C GLU A 704 26.00 19.70 -18.22
N CYS A 705 27.16 20.35 -18.12
CA CYS A 705 28.12 20.43 -19.21
C CYS A 705 28.84 19.09 -19.39
N VAL A 706 28.83 18.55 -20.61
CA VAL A 706 29.47 17.26 -20.96
C VAL A 706 30.50 17.44 -22.07
N ALA A 707 31.56 16.63 -22.06
CA ALA A 707 32.49 16.53 -23.17
C ALA A 707 31.84 15.70 -24.30
N CYS A 708 31.96 16.16 -25.55
CA CYS A 708 31.46 15.46 -26.72
C CYS A 708 32.58 14.69 -27.45
N PRO A 709 32.26 13.62 -28.20
CA PRO A 709 33.28 12.77 -28.85
C PRO A 709 34.13 13.46 -29.94
N ASP A 710 33.74 14.66 -30.35
CA ASP A 710 34.43 15.54 -31.31
C ASP A 710 35.37 16.55 -30.64
N GLY A 711 35.53 16.50 -29.31
CA GLY A 711 36.26 17.49 -28.52
C GLY A 711 35.44 18.74 -28.17
N GLY A 712 34.18 18.82 -28.59
CA GLY A 712 33.26 19.89 -28.22
C GLY A 712 32.77 19.82 -26.77
N LYS A 713 32.12 20.89 -26.31
CA LYS A 713 31.32 20.89 -25.08
C LYS A 713 29.84 20.90 -25.44
N GLY A 714 29.09 19.94 -24.91
CA GLY A 714 27.64 19.85 -25.02
C GLY A 714 26.95 20.09 -23.68
N VAL A 715 25.62 20.08 -23.68
CA VAL A 715 24.79 20.12 -22.47
C VAL A 715 23.91 18.87 -22.45
N LYS A 716 23.97 18.13 -21.35
CA LYS A 716 23.03 17.05 -21.01
C LYS A 716 22.08 17.58 -19.95
N TRP A 717 20.79 17.28 -20.06
CA TRP A 717 19.86 17.48 -18.96
C TRP A 717 19.84 16.23 -18.07
N VAL A 718 19.94 16.43 -16.76
CA VAL A 718 19.83 15.37 -15.76
C VAL A 718 18.74 15.68 -14.75
N THR A 719 18.07 14.63 -14.29
CA THR A 719 17.22 14.70 -13.11
C THR A 719 18.09 14.69 -11.86
N GLY A 720 18.00 15.73 -11.04
CA GLY A 720 18.52 15.79 -9.67
C GLY A 720 20.02 15.51 -9.45
N LYS A 721 20.81 16.57 -9.24
CA LYS A 721 22.02 16.51 -8.39
C LYS A 721 21.79 17.06 -6.96
N ALA A 722 20.52 17.31 -6.61
CA ALA A 722 20.06 17.56 -5.25
C ALA A 722 18.52 17.42 -5.17
N ILE A 723 18.10 16.38 -4.44
CA ILE A 723 16.75 16.15 -3.87
C ILE A 723 15.57 16.25 -4.87
N GLY A 724 15.26 15.12 -5.51
CA GLY A 724 14.02 14.85 -6.23
C GLY A 724 13.81 13.33 -6.36
N CYS A 725 12.56 12.86 -6.52
CA CYS A 725 12.26 11.42 -6.49
C CYS A 725 12.46 10.75 -7.87
N GLY A 726 13.42 9.82 -7.96
CA GLY A 726 13.61 8.93 -9.11
C GLY A 726 15.01 8.33 -9.16
N PHE A 727 15.10 6.99 -9.07
CA PHE A 727 16.32 6.17 -9.12
C PHE A 727 17.31 6.35 -7.95
N GLU A 728 17.95 5.25 -7.54
CA GLU A 728 18.77 5.18 -6.33
C GLU A 728 20.27 5.10 -6.64
N LYS A 729 21.07 5.79 -5.82
CA LYS A 729 22.49 5.47 -5.62
C LYS A 729 23.02 5.98 -4.28
N GLU A 730 22.68 7.22 -3.93
CA GLU A 730 23.17 7.91 -2.73
C GLU A 730 22.71 7.23 -1.42
N VAL A 731 21.54 6.58 -1.41
CA VAL A 731 21.04 5.83 -0.24
C VAL A 731 21.94 4.64 0.08
N GLU A 732 22.41 3.92 -0.96
CA GLU A 732 23.28 2.76 -0.78
C GLU A 732 24.70 3.19 -0.42
N GLU A 733 25.24 4.25 -1.04
CA GLU A 733 26.53 4.83 -0.63
C GLU A 733 26.49 5.37 0.81
N ALA A 734 25.37 5.94 1.25
CA ALA A 734 25.17 6.34 2.65
C ALA A 734 25.02 5.13 3.59
N ARG A 735 24.36 4.04 3.14
CA ARG A 735 24.23 2.79 3.91
C ARG A 735 25.59 2.13 4.12
N VAL A 736 26.41 2.01 3.07
CA VAL A 736 27.78 1.49 3.13
C VAL A 736 28.65 2.36 4.04
N LYS A 737 28.72 3.68 3.81
CA LYS A 737 29.52 4.59 4.66
C LYS A 737 29.07 4.57 6.13
N LYS A 738 27.77 4.36 6.39
CA LYS A 738 27.27 4.18 7.76
C LYS A 738 27.70 2.85 8.37
N GLN A 739 27.63 1.74 7.63
CA GLN A 739 28.09 0.43 8.11
C GLN A 739 29.61 0.41 8.34
N GLU A 740 30.40 1.08 7.49
CA GLU A 740 31.84 1.29 7.71
C GLU A 740 32.14 2.14 8.97
N ALA A 741 31.33 3.18 9.23
CA ALA A 741 31.49 4.05 10.39
C ALA A 741 30.98 3.43 11.72
N GLU A 742 30.04 2.49 11.65
CA GLU A 742 29.58 1.70 12.81
C GLU A 742 30.53 0.51 13.08
N GLY A 743 31.12 -0.10 12.05
CA GLY A 743 32.19 -1.08 12.21
C GLY A 743 33.44 -0.50 12.87
N LYS A 744 33.89 0.69 12.43
CA LYS A 744 35.03 1.45 13.02
C LYS A 744 34.74 2.09 14.40
N LYS A 745 33.74 1.57 15.11
CA LYS A 745 33.44 1.84 16.53
C LYS A 745 33.27 0.56 17.37
N ALA A 746 33.49 -0.60 16.75
CA ALA A 746 33.49 -1.91 17.40
C ALA A 746 34.91 -2.51 17.53
N GLU A 747 35.89 -1.91 16.84
CA GLU A 747 37.32 -1.89 17.20
C GLU A 747 37.62 -0.67 18.10
#